data_AF-A0A091LA44-F1
#
_entry.id   AF-A0A091LA44-F1
#
_cell.length_a   1.000
_cell.length_b   1.000
_cell.length_c   1.000
_cell.angle_alpha   90.00
_cell.angle_beta   90.00
_cell.angle_gamma   90.00
#
_symmetry.space_group_name_H-M   'P 1'
#
loop_
_entity.id
_entity.type
_entity.pdbx_description
1 polymer ?
#
loop_
_entity_poly.entity_id
_entity_poly.type
_entity_poly.pdbx_seq_one_letter_code
_entity_poly.pdbx_strand_id
1 'polypeptide(L)'
;DWNLTWHTENPDFTQCFRNTVLVWIPCIYLWVCFPVYFLYLRCHDRGYIQMSNLNKAKTALGLILWIVCWADLFYSFWERSQNIFRAPFFLIRPTVLGITMLLGTFLIQYERIKGVQSSGVMTIFWLISSSCATVVFRSKIIHALNVGAEVDAFRYVTFCIYFILLFVQLILCCFPERPPLFSETVNDPNPCPEFSASFLSRITFWWITGLMVQGYRRPLEAKDLWSLNKEDKSEEIVPGLATNWAKEWAKTKRQPLNILYSPKKQQKSSDSNGDVTEEAEALIIKPSQKSSEASLFKVLYKTFGPYFLMSFLFKAAHDLLMFAGPEILKLLINFVNNKAAPNWQGYFYTGLLFVCACLQTLILHQYFHICFVTGMRLKTAIVGVIYRKALVITNSARKTSTVGEIVNLMSVDAQRFMDLATYINMIWSAPLQVILALYLLWQNLGPSVLAGVAVMILLVPINAVMAMKTKTYQVAQMKSKDNRIKLMNEILNGIKVLKLYAWELAFREKVLEIRQKELKVLKKSAYLAAMATFTWVCAPFLVALSTFAVYVTIDKNNILDAQKAFVSLALFNILRFPLNMLPMVISSIVEASVSLKRLRVFLSHEELDPDSIIRGSITEAEGCIVVKNATFSWSKNDPPSLNSINFTVPEGSLVAVVGQVGCGKSSLLSALLGEMDKKEGYVVVKGSVAYVPQQAWVQNATLEDNIIFGREMNESRYKRVIEACALLPDIEILPMGDKTEIGEKGVNLSGGQKQRVSLARAVYCNADVYLFDDPLSAVDAHVGKHIFEKVIGPKGILKNKTRVLVTHAINYLPQMDTILVMSDGEISEMGSYQELLKQDGAFAEFLRTYANAEQSVESSDTNSPSGKEGKPVENGVLGNEAPGKLMHR
;
A
#
# COMPACT_ATOMS: atom_id res chain seq x y z
N ASP A 1 -56.92 4.16 -11.06
CA ASP A 1 -57.36 5.09 -12.11
C ASP A 1 -56.25 6.00 -12.60
N TRP A 2 -55.60 5.62 -13.69
CA TRP A 2 -54.63 6.47 -14.41
C TRP A 2 -55.25 7.78 -14.91
N ASN A 3 -56.58 7.79 -15.16
CA ASN A 3 -57.34 8.97 -15.53
C ASN A 3 -57.56 9.98 -14.40
N LEU A 4 -57.35 9.59 -13.12
CA LEU A 4 -57.44 10.48 -11.96
C LEU A 4 -56.06 10.99 -11.51
N THR A 5 -55.01 10.17 -11.70
CA THR A 5 -53.66 10.46 -11.19
C THR A 5 -52.67 10.96 -12.24
N TRP A 6 -52.79 10.53 -13.50
CA TRP A 6 -51.77 10.76 -14.55
C TRP A 6 -52.28 11.58 -15.73
N HIS A 7 -53.52 11.39 -16.17
CA HIS A 7 -54.12 12.13 -17.29
C HIS A 7 -55.00 13.30 -16.83
N THR A 8 -54.50 14.14 -15.91
CA THR A 8 -55.21 15.33 -15.39
C THR A 8 -54.28 16.54 -15.34
N GLU A 9 -54.83 17.76 -15.40
CA GLU A 9 -54.03 18.99 -15.27
C GLU A 9 -53.45 19.18 -13.86
N ASN A 10 -54.16 18.66 -12.85
CA ASN A 10 -53.75 18.67 -11.45
C ASN A 10 -53.64 17.23 -10.92
N PRO A 11 -52.46 16.61 -10.97
CA PRO A 11 -52.28 15.25 -10.48
C PRO A 11 -52.40 15.25 -8.97
N ASP A 12 -53.30 14.41 -8.47
CA ASP A 12 -53.37 14.07 -7.06
C ASP A 12 -53.42 12.55 -6.91
N PHE A 13 -52.74 12.03 -5.89
CA PHE A 13 -52.80 10.61 -5.59
C PHE A 13 -54.17 10.27 -4.98
N THR A 14 -54.66 9.05 -5.22
CA THR A 14 -55.91 8.61 -4.59
C THR A 14 -55.82 8.72 -3.07
N GLN A 15 -56.95 9.00 -2.41
CA GLN A 15 -56.98 9.17 -0.96
C GLN A 15 -56.48 7.92 -0.21
N CYS A 16 -56.69 6.74 -0.78
CA CYS A 16 -56.11 5.49 -0.28
C CYS A 16 -54.58 5.49 -0.37
N PHE A 17 -54.00 5.82 -1.54
CA PHE A 17 -52.54 5.84 -1.74
C PHE A 17 -51.82 6.86 -0.85
N ARG A 18 -52.41 8.05 -0.67
CA ARG A 18 -51.87 9.10 0.21
C ARG A 18 -51.82 8.66 1.68
N ASN A 19 -52.86 7.96 2.13
CA ASN A 19 -53.01 7.59 3.53
C ASN A 19 -52.36 6.25 3.89
N THR A 20 -51.92 5.46 2.90
CA THR A 20 -51.29 4.15 3.10
C THR A 20 -49.84 4.14 2.60
N VAL A 21 -49.63 4.10 1.29
CA VAL A 21 -48.31 3.88 0.67
C VAL A 21 -47.30 4.97 1.04
N LEU A 22 -47.66 6.25 0.92
CA LEU A 22 -46.74 7.36 1.26
C LEU A 22 -46.36 7.38 2.75
N VAL A 23 -47.20 6.82 3.61
CA VAL A 23 -46.94 6.71 5.05
C VAL A 23 -46.10 5.46 5.36
N TRP A 24 -46.34 4.35 4.67
CA TRP A 24 -45.67 3.09 4.92
C TRP A 24 -44.25 3.04 4.39
N ILE A 25 -43.92 3.73 3.29
CA ILE A 25 -42.56 3.76 2.72
C ILE A 25 -41.47 4.08 3.78
N PRO A 26 -41.53 5.20 4.51
CA PRO A 26 -40.52 5.50 5.54
C PRO A 26 -40.56 4.51 6.71
N CYS A 27 -41.73 3.97 7.03
CA CYS A 27 -41.90 2.98 8.11
C CYS A 27 -41.22 1.65 7.76
N ILE A 28 -41.44 1.15 6.54
CA ILE A 28 -40.84 -0.07 6.02
C ILE A 28 -39.32 0.07 5.97
N TYR A 29 -38.81 1.21 5.48
CA TYR A 29 -37.37 1.48 5.46
C TYR A 29 -36.75 1.31 6.86
N LEU A 30 -37.30 1.98 7.87
CA LEU A 30 -36.75 1.92 9.22
C LEU A 30 -36.88 0.51 9.82
N TRP A 31 -38.00 -0.17 9.61
CA TRP A 31 -38.23 -1.52 10.15
C TRP A 31 -37.34 -2.59 9.50
N VAL A 32 -37.04 -2.46 8.21
CA VAL A 32 -36.10 -3.36 7.51
C VAL A 32 -34.65 -3.08 7.92
N CYS A 33 -34.27 -1.81 8.07
CA CYS A 33 -32.91 -1.45 8.48
C CYS A 33 -32.63 -1.72 9.96
N PHE A 34 -33.65 -1.64 10.83
CA PHE A 34 -33.49 -1.72 12.29
C PHE A 34 -32.75 -2.97 12.78
N PRO A 35 -33.09 -4.23 12.38
CA PRO A 35 -32.43 -5.42 12.92
C PRO A 35 -30.93 -5.47 12.59
N VAL A 36 -30.57 -5.13 11.35
CA VAL A 36 -29.18 -5.12 10.88
C VAL A 36 -28.40 -4.01 11.57
N TYR A 37 -29.00 -2.82 11.68
CA TYR A 37 -28.37 -1.67 12.30
C TYR A 37 -28.19 -1.85 13.82
N PHE A 38 -29.18 -2.45 14.49
CA PHE A 38 -29.09 -2.77 15.91
C PHE A 38 -27.98 -3.79 16.21
N LEU A 39 -27.85 -4.84 15.39
CA LEU A 39 -26.75 -5.80 15.48
C LEU A 39 -25.39 -5.13 15.26
N TYR A 40 -25.28 -4.27 14.25
CA TYR A 40 -24.07 -3.50 13.99
C TYR A 40 -23.65 -2.64 15.19
N LEU A 41 -24.59 -1.88 15.77
CA LEU A 41 -24.35 -1.05 16.95
C LEU A 41 -24.03 -1.87 18.21
N ARG A 42 -24.52 -3.12 18.30
CA ARG A 42 -24.19 -4.01 19.41
C ARG A 42 -22.75 -4.53 19.31
N CYS A 43 -22.28 -4.83 18.10
CA CYS A 43 -20.93 -5.34 17.86
C CYS A 43 -19.85 -4.25 17.90
N HIS A 44 -20.20 -2.99 17.61
CA HIS A 44 -19.26 -1.87 17.59
C HIS A 44 -19.60 -0.85 18.66
N ASP A 45 -19.00 -1.01 19.85
CA ASP A 45 -19.08 -0.02 20.92
C ASP A 45 -17.97 1.02 20.75
N ARG A 46 -18.32 2.29 20.55
CA ARG A 46 -17.37 3.40 20.37
C ARG A 46 -17.33 4.35 21.57
N GLY A 47 -17.90 3.92 22.70
CA GLY A 47 -17.96 4.70 23.93
C GLY A 47 -19.25 5.54 24.04
N TYR A 48 -19.32 6.36 25.09
CA TYR A 48 -20.53 7.10 25.46
C TYR A 48 -20.46 8.59 25.11
N ILE A 49 -21.51 9.12 24.46
CA ILE A 49 -21.67 10.57 24.20
C ILE A 49 -22.48 11.22 25.33
N GLN A 50 -21.93 12.27 25.93
CA GLN A 50 -22.64 13.10 26.91
C GLN A 50 -23.85 13.81 26.29
N MET A 51 -24.90 13.98 27.09
CA MET A 51 -26.18 14.55 26.66
C MET A 51 -26.05 16.04 26.26
N SER A 52 -25.74 16.28 24.98
CA SER A 52 -25.62 17.62 24.39
C SER A 52 -26.98 18.29 24.21
N ASN A 53 -27.01 19.62 24.08
CA ASN A 53 -28.25 20.37 23.77
C ASN A 53 -28.89 19.91 22.45
N LEU A 54 -28.08 19.51 21.47
CA LEU A 54 -28.56 18.98 20.19
C LEU A 54 -29.27 17.64 20.37
N ASN A 55 -28.72 16.72 21.15
CA ASN A 55 -29.36 15.43 21.40
C ASN A 55 -30.64 15.56 22.24
N LYS A 56 -30.64 16.47 23.24
CA LYS A 56 -31.86 16.83 23.98
C LYS A 56 -32.96 17.33 23.04
N ALA A 57 -32.61 18.21 22.10
CA ALA A 57 -33.55 18.71 21.10
C ALA A 57 -34.08 17.59 20.18
N LYS A 58 -33.21 16.75 19.61
CA LYS A 58 -33.61 15.62 18.75
C LYS A 58 -34.55 14.64 19.45
N THR A 59 -34.29 14.37 20.73
CA THR A 59 -35.10 13.43 21.53
C THR A 59 -36.43 14.04 21.92
N ALA A 60 -36.42 15.31 22.36
CA ALA A 60 -37.65 16.03 22.68
C ALA A 60 -38.57 16.13 21.46
N LEU A 61 -38.03 16.48 20.29
CA LEU A 61 -38.80 16.56 19.04
C LEU A 61 -39.35 15.20 18.60
N GLY A 62 -38.57 14.12 18.73
CA GLY A 62 -39.08 12.78 18.44
C GLY A 62 -40.20 12.34 19.39
N LEU A 63 -40.13 12.70 20.68
CA LEU A 63 -41.23 12.47 21.63
C LEU A 63 -42.46 13.32 21.31
N ILE A 64 -42.29 14.58 20.90
CA ILE A 64 -43.40 15.44 20.46
C ILE A 64 -44.05 14.87 19.20
N LEU A 65 -43.27 14.40 18.23
CA LEU A 65 -43.77 13.72 17.03
C LEU A 65 -44.60 12.48 17.38
N TRP A 66 -44.13 11.68 18.35
CA TRP A 66 -44.88 10.55 18.89
C TRP A 66 -46.22 10.99 19.48
N ILE A 67 -46.22 12.01 20.35
CA ILE A 67 -47.46 12.56 20.95
C ILE A 67 -48.45 13.02 19.88
N VAL A 68 -47.98 13.72 18.84
CA VAL A 68 -48.84 14.19 17.74
C VAL A 68 -49.49 13.02 16.99
N CYS A 69 -48.75 11.94 16.72
CA CYS A 69 -49.32 10.74 16.09
C CYS A 69 -50.38 10.06 16.97
N TRP A 70 -50.15 9.98 18.28
CA TRP A 70 -51.10 9.40 19.22
C TRP A 70 -52.33 10.28 19.45
N ALA A 71 -52.19 11.61 19.41
CA ALA A 71 -53.33 12.53 19.48
C ALA A 71 -54.31 12.31 18.30
N ASP A 72 -53.79 12.06 17.09
CA ASP A 72 -54.60 11.72 15.90
C ASP A 72 -55.31 10.36 16.05
N LEU A 73 -54.66 9.40 16.73
CA LEU A 73 -55.26 8.11 17.06
C LEU A 73 -56.40 8.25 18.10
N PHE A 74 -56.16 8.96 19.21
CA PHE A 74 -57.17 9.18 20.25
C PHE A 74 -58.37 9.96 19.73
N TYR A 75 -58.15 10.95 18.86
CA TYR A 75 -59.24 11.64 18.17
C TYR A 75 -60.08 10.68 17.33
N SER A 76 -59.45 9.73 16.63
CA SER A 76 -60.15 8.71 15.85
C SER A 76 -60.95 7.72 16.73
N PHE A 77 -60.48 7.43 17.95
CA PHE A 77 -61.26 6.67 18.94
C PHE A 77 -62.43 7.48 19.52
N TRP A 78 -62.22 8.78 19.76
CA TRP A 78 -63.27 9.71 20.20
C TRP A 78 -64.40 9.79 19.17
N GLU A 79 -64.07 9.94 17.88
CA GLU A 79 -65.06 9.91 16.79
C GLU A 79 -65.88 8.62 16.78
N ARG A 80 -65.21 7.48 17.04
CA ARG A 80 -65.87 6.17 17.13
C ARG A 80 -66.77 6.07 18.36
N SER A 81 -66.40 6.70 19.47
CA SER A 81 -67.25 6.82 20.67
C SER A 81 -68.49 7.68 20.44
N GLN A 82 -68.45 8.58 19.44
CA GLN A 82 -69.59 9.41 19.01
C GLN A 82 -70.42 8.75 17.89
N ASN A 83 -70.27 7.43 17.67
CA ASN A 83 -70.93 6.65 16.62
C ASN A 83 -70.60 7.05 15.16
N ILE A 84 -69.50 7.78 14.92
CA ILE A 84 -69.05 8.12 13.56
C ILE A 84 -68.09 7.04 13.06
N PHE A 85 -68.60 6.08 12.28
CA PHE A 85 -67.79 5.01 11.70
C PHE A 85 -67.09 5.47 10.41
N ARG A 86 -65.85 5.97 10.54
CA ARG A 86 -64.94 6.22 9.40
C ARG A 86 -64.14 4.96 9.04
N ALA A 87 -63.62 4.92 7.81
CA ALA A 87 -62.89 3.78 7.29
C ALA A 87 -61.64 3.40 8.15
N PRO A 88 -61.26 2.10 8.21
CA PRO A 88 -60.21 1.60 9.12
C PRO A 88 -58.82 2.25 8.96
N PHE A 89 -58.54 2.85 7.79
CA PHE A 89 -57.24 3.46 7.53
C PHE A 89 -56.94 4.65 8.46
N PHE A 90 -57.95 5.33 9.00
CA PHE A 90 -57.76 6.42 9.97
C PHE A 90 -57.26 5.93 11.33
N LEU A 91 -57.44 4.66 11.66
CA LEU A 91 -56.87 4.02 12.86
C LEU A 91 -55.47 3.43 12.58
N ILE A 92 -55.29 2.81 11.41
CA ILE A 92 -54.04 2.09 11.06
C ILE A 92 -52.90 3.06 10.74
N ARG A 93 -53.18 4.20 10.12
CA ARG A 93 -52.14 5.17 9.75
C ARG A 93 -51.39 5.76 10.96
N PRO A 94 -52.08 6.40 11.95
CA PRO A 94 -51.41 7.02 13.09
C PRO A 94 -50.77 5.99 14.04
N THR A 95 -51.30 4.76 14.12
CA THR A 95 -50.67 3.68 14.91
C THR A 95 -49.33 3.26 14.33
N VAL A 96 -49.25 2.99 13.02
CA VAL A 96 -47.99 2.61 12.37
C VAL A 96 -46.96 3.74 12.48
N LEU A 97 -47.36 5.00 12.24
CA LEU A 97 -46.49 6.16 12.43
C LEU A 97 -46.05 6.35 13.88
N GLY A 98 -46.95 6.18 14.85
CA GLY A 98 -46.63 6.29 16.27
C GLY A 98 -45.58 5.25 16.68
N ILE A 99 -45.73 4.00 16.25
CA ILE A 99 -44.74 2.95 16.54
C ILE A 99 -43.39 3.27 15.88
N THR A 100 -43.38 3.80 14.66
CA THR A 100 -42.12 4.11 13.95
C THR A 100 -41.41 5.33 14.52
N MET A 101 -42.14 6.36 14.97
CA MET A 101 -41.56 7.51 15.67
C MET A 101 -40.96 7.11 17.03
N LEU A 102 -41.63 6.20 17.76
CA LEU A 102 -41.07 5.64 19.00
C LEU A 102 -39.76 4.88 18.73
N LEU A 103 -39.76 4.02 17.70
CA LEU A 103 -38.55 3.31 17.28
C LEU A 103 -37.42 4.27 16.88
N GLY A 104 -37.74 5.35 16.16
CA GLY A 104 -36.80 6.40 15.80
C GLY A 104 -36.21 7.12 17.02
N THR A 105 -37.02 7.44 18.03
CA THR A 105 -36.51 8.03 19.30
C THR A 105 -35.62 7.07 20.08
N PHE A 106 -35.99 5.78 20.11
CA PHE A 106 -35.17 4.75 20.73
C PHE A 106 -33.81 4.63 20.06
N LEU A 107 -33.77 4.64 18.72
CA LEU A 107 -32.52 4.59 17.96
C LEU A 107 -31.62 5.79 18.24
N ILE A 108 -32.16 7.01 18.31
CA ILE A 108 -31.38 8.22 18.66
C ILE A 108 -30.70 8.06 20.05
N GLN A 109 -31.42 7.51 21.02
CA GLN A 109 -30.87 7.27 22.36
C GLN A 109 -29.86 6.12 22.39
N TYR A 110 -30.10 5.08 21.61
CA TYR A 110 -29.19 3.94 21.51
C TYR A 110 -27.89 4.32 20.78
N GLU A 111 -27.96 5.12 19.73
CA GLU A 111 -26.82 5.72 19.02
C GLU A 111 -25.94 6.55 19.96
N ARG A 112 -26.55 7.35 20.85
CA ARG A 112 -25.84 8.11 21.90
C ARG A 112 -25.06 7.18 22.84
N ILE A 113 -25.71 6.12 23.33
CA ILE A 113 -25.10 5.17 24.27
C ILE A 113 -23.91 4.47 23.64
N LYS A 114 -23.98 4.19 22.33
CA LYS A 114 -22.93 3.51 21.55
C LYS A 114 -21.90 4.44 20.88
N GLY A 115 -22.04 5.75 21.05
CA GLY A 115 -21.02 6.71 20.64
C GLY A 115 -21.06 7.10 19.17
N VAL A 116 -22.21 6.99 18.51
CA VAL A 116 -22.37 7.36 17.09
C VAL A 116 -22.68 8.85 16.96
N GLN A 117 -21.78 9.61 16.35
CA GLN A 117 -21.91 11.07 16.21
C GLN A 117 -22.93 11.52 15.15
N SER A 118 -23.09 10.74 14.08
CA SER A 118 -24.07 11.00 13.02
C SER A 118 -24.45 9.69 12.31
N SER A 119 -25.74 9.39 12.31
CA SER A 119 -26.29 8.18 11.70
C SER A 119 -26.82 8.43 10.30
N GLY A 120 -26.33 7.64 9.34
CA GLY A 120 -26.84 7.64 7.97
C GLY A 120 -28.26 7.09 7.88
N VAL A 121 -28.56 6.03 8.65
CA VAL A 121 -29.90 5.38 8.65
C VAL A 121 -30.96 6.38 9.09
N MET A 122 -30.72 7.11 10.18
CA MET A 122 -31.66 8.12 10.66
C MET A 122 -31.78 9.30 9.68
N THR A 123 -30.67 9.77 9.11
CA THR A 123 -30.70 10.89 8.15
C THR A 123 -31.51 10.54 6.90
N ILE A 124 -31.34 9.33 6.35
CA ILE A 124 -32.11 8.84 5.20
C ILE A 124 -33.58 8.67 5.57
N PHE A 125 -33.88 8.14 6.76
CA PHE A 125 -35.26 8.01 7.26
C PHE A 125 -35.98 9.36 7.32
N TRP A 126 -35.35 10.39 7.92
CA TRP A 126 -35.94 11.73 8.00
C TRP A 126 -36.11 12.39 6.62
N LEU A 127 -35.17 12.13 5.69
CA LEU A 127 -35.23 12.64 4.32
C LEU A 127 -36.40 12.00 3.54
N ILE A 128 -36.54 10.67 3.59
CA ILE A 128 -37.66 9.95 2.97
C ILE A 128 -38.99 10.41 3.59
N SER A 129 -39.05 10.50 4.92
CA SER A 129 -40.26 10.93 5.64
C SER A 129 -40.68 12.35 5.26
N SER A 130 -39.72 13.29 5.18
CA SER A 130 -39.99 14.68 4.78
C SER A 130 -40.43 14.78 3.31
N SER A 131 -39.84 13.98 2.43
CA SER A 131 -40.20 13.93 1.00
C SER A 131 -41.63 13.39 0.81
N CYS A 132 -41.97 12.27 1.45
CA CYS A 132 -43.32 11.71 1.41
C CYS A 132 -44.35 12.67 2.05
N ALA A 133 -44.01 13.32 3.16
CA ALA A 133 -44.89 14.27 3.82
C ALA A 133 -45.14 15.55 2.98
N THR A 134 -44.16 16.00 2.21
CA THR A 134 -44.30 17.16 1.29
C THR A 134 -45.35 16.88 0.22
N VAL A 135 -45.37 15.67 -0.35
CA VAL A 135 -46.39 15.25 -1.33
C VAL A 135 -47.79 15.28 -0.70
N VAL A 136 -47.94 14.78 0.52
CA VAL A 136 -49.21 14.79 1.26
C VAL A 136 -49.63 16.22 1.63
N PHE A 137 -48.67 17.10 1.96
CA PHE A 137 -48.92 18.50 2.30
C PHE A 137 -49.46 19.30 1.12
N ARG A 138 -48.80 19.21 -0.06
CA ARG A 138 -49.30 19.82 -1.31
C ARG A 138 -50.74 19.40 -1.57
N SER A 139 -51.00 18.11 -1.45
CA SER A 139 -52.30 17.50 -1.72
C SER A 139 -53.39 17.99 -0.77
N LYS A 140 -53.11 18.11 0.54
CA LYS A 140 -54.03 18.71 1.51
C LYS A 140 -54.29 20.21 1.25
N ILE A 141 -53.30 20.96 0.79
CA ILE A 141 -53.47 22.38 0.40
C ILE A 141 -54.42 22.50 -0.79
N ILE A 142 -54.22 21.68 -1.83
CA ILE A 142 -55.09 21.69 -3.03
C ILE A 142 -56.52 21.30 -2.66
N HIS A 143 -56.71 20.31 -1.78
CA HIS A 143 -58.04 19.94 -1.28
C HIS A 143 -58.72 21.08 -0.50
N ALA A 144 -57.96 21.84 0.29
CA ALA A 144 -58.48 22.99 1.03
C ALA A 144 -58.82 24.19 0.13
N LEU A 145 -58.16 24.32 -1.03
CA LEU A 145 -58.39 25.40 -2.00
C LEU A 145 -59.55 25.11 -2.96
N ASN A 146 -59.72 23.85 -3.39
CA ASN A 146 -60.64 23.49 -4.48
C ASN A 146 -62.08 23.20 -4.03
N VAL A 147 -62.32 22.97 -2.73
CA VAL A 147 -63.64 22.63 -2.22
C VAL A 147 -63.89 23.45 -0.96
N GLY A 148 -65.03 24.13 -0.87
CA GLY A 148 -65.61 24.58 0.40
C GLY A 148 -66.03 23.40 1.29
N ALA A 149 -65.18 22.37 1.36
CA ALA A 149 -65.40 21.15 2.12
C ALA A 149 -65.20 21.44 3.60
N GLU A 150 -66.00 20.78 4.43
CA GLU A 150 -65.77 20.67 5.87
C GLU A 150 -64.42 19.96 6.11
N VAL A 151 -63.34 20.74 6.11
CA VAL A 151 -62.00 20.23 6.46
C VAL A 151 -62.00 20.00 7.97
N ASP A 152 -61.72 18.76 8.36
CA ASP A 152 -61.52 18.38 9.75
C ASP A 152 -60.33 19.16 10.33
N ALA A 153 -60.64 20.28 10.99
CA ALA A 153 -59.67 21.28 11.44
C ALA A 153 -58.59 20.65 12.32
N PHE A 154 -58.98 19.68 13.17
CA PHE A 154 -58.05 18.97 14.05
C PHE A 154 -57.00 18.19 13.24
N ARG A 155 -57.43 17.37 12.28
CA ARG A 155 -56.53 16.53 11.44
C ARG A 155 -55.68 17.33 10.45
N TYR A 156 -56.11 18.54 10.09
CA TYR A 156 -55.31 19.46 9.30
C TYR A 156 -54.21 20.09 10.14
N VAL A 157 -54.55 20.64 11.30
CA VAL A 157 -53.59 21.28 12.23
C VAL A 157 -52.55 20.29 12.76
N THR A 158 -52.96 19.09 13.19
CA THR A 158 -52.01 18.06 13.66
C THR A 158 -51.03 17.62 12.58
N PHE A 159 -51.47 17.56 11.32
CA PHE A 159 -50.59 17.25 10.20
C PHE A 159 -49.62 18.39 9.85
N CYS A 160 -50.05 19.64 9.91
CA CYS A 160 -49.16 20.79 9.73
C CYS A 160 -48.07 20.82 10.80
N ILE A 161 -48.44 20.58 12.07
CA ILE A 161 -47.49 20.46 13.18
C ILE A 161 -46.51 19.30 12.92
N TYR A 162 -47.02 18.12 12.55
CA TYR A 162 -46.21 16.96 12.19
C TYR A 162 -45.20 17.28 11.06
N PHE A 163 -45.64 17.95 9.99
CA PHE A 163 -44.77 18.31 8.86
C PHE A 163 -43.64 19.27 9.26
N ILE A 164 -43.95 20.31 10.04
CA ILE A 164 -42.95 21.27 10.55
C ILE A 164 -41.92 20.54 11.43
N LEU A 165 -42.40 19.69 12.36
CA LEU A 165 -41.52 18.95 13.26
C LEU A 165 -40.61 17.97 12.51
N LEU A 166 -41.10 17.29 11.46
CA LEU A 166 -40.27 16.44 10.60
C LEU A 166 -39.15 17.25 9.91
N PHE A 167 -39.49 18.43 9.38
CA PHE A 167 -38.51 19.28 8.70
C PHE A 167 -37.45 19.82 9.65
N VAL A 168 -37.85 20.24 10.85
CA VAL A 168 -36.90 20.66 11.91
C VAL A 168 -36.00 19.48 12.32
N GLN A 169 -36.55 18.28 12.48
CA GLN A 169 -35.77 17.09 12.81
C GLN A 169 -34.76 16.74 11.72
N LEU A 170 -35.13 16.86 10.45
CA LEU A 170 -34.21 16.68 9.32
C LEU A 170 -33.03 17.66 9.39
N ILE A 171 -33.29 18.94 9.66
CA ILE A 171 -32.24 19.97 9.81
C ILE A 171 -31.31 19.64 10.97
N LEU A 172 -31.86 19.24 12.13
CA LEU A 172 -31.03 18.91 13.30
C LEU A 172 -30.17 17.66 13.09
N CYS A 173 -30.60 16.72 12.25
CA CYS A 173 -29.81 15.55 11.88
C CYS A 173 -28.61 15.89 10.96
N CYS A 174 -28.62 17.03 10.28
CA CYS A 174 -27.50 17.48 9.45
C CYS A 174 -26.27 17.89 10.27
N PHE A 175 -26.45 18.21 11.56
CA PHE A 175 -25.37 18.62 12.46
C PHE A 175 -24.81 17.42 13.25
N PRO A 176 -23.48 17.25 13.31
CA PRO A 176 -22.85 16.15 14.04
C PRO A 176 -22.91 16.36 15.56
N GLU A 177 -22.96 15.27 16.31
CA GLU A 177 -22.84 15.31 17.78
C GLU A 177 -21.39 15.40 18.25
N ARG A 178 -21.21 15.85 19.50
CA ARG A 178 -19.89 15.95 20.13
C ARG A 178 -19.19 14.58 20.21
N PRO A 179 -17.85 14.53 20.15
CA PRO A 179 -17.11 13.27 20.26
C PRO A 179 -17.34 12.57 21.61
N PRO A 180 -17.23 11.23 21.66
CA PRO A 180 -17.43 10.47 22.89
C PRO A 180 -16.33 10.76 23.93
N LEU A 181 -16.69 10.69 25.22
CA LEU A 181 -15.86 11.22 26.32
C LEU A 181 -14.49 10.52 26.52
N PHE A 182 -14.36 9.29 26.05
CA PHE A 182 -13.17 8.45 26.19
C PHE A 182 -12.56 8.07 24.85
N SER A 183 -12.83 8.86 23.80
CA SER A 183 -12.18 8.65 22.52
C SER A 183 -10.70 9.01 22.62
N GLU A 184 -9.81 8.12 22.21
CA GLU A 184 -8.39 8.44 22.05
C GLU A 184 -8.15 9.60 21.06
N THR A 185 -9.13 9.97 20.23
CA THR A 185 -9.08 11.18 19.39
C THR A 185 -9.05 12.49 20.20
N VAL A 186 -9.28 12.44 21.52
CA VAL A 186 -9.14 13.59 22.42
C VAL A 186 -7.66 13.88 22.74
N ASN A 187 -6.77 12.88 22.60
CA ASN A 187 -5.34 13.02 22.85
C ASN A 187 -4.54 13.43 21.60
N ASP A 188 -5.12 13.30 20.40
CA ASP A 188 -4.48 13.71 19.15
C ASP A 188 -4.62 15.24 18.96
N PRO A 189 -3.53 15.99 18.67
CA PRO A 189 -3.59 17.44 18.55
C PRO A 189 -4.31 17.93 17.28
N ASN A 190 -4.38 17.11 16.23
CA ASN A 190 -5.06 17.44 14.97
C ASN A 190 -5.64 16.18 14.28
N PRO A 191 -6.74 15.60 14.79
CA PRO A 191 -7.33 14.39 14.23
C PRO A 191 -8.06 14.67 12.90
N CYS A 192 -8.19 13.65 12.05
CA CYS A 192 -8.96 13.75 10.82
C CYS A 192 -10.44 14.10 11.09
N PRO A 193 -11.00 15.17 10.49
CA PRO A 193 -12.39 15.57 10.70
C PRO A 193 -13.42 14.56 10.18
N GLU A 194 -13.03 13.63 9.30
CA GLU A 194 -13.91 12.63 8.68
C GLU A 194 -14.73 11.82 9.72
N PHE A 195 -14.10 11.42 10.82
CA PHE A 195 -14.77 10.65 11.87
C PHE A 195 -15.88 11.46 12.57
N SER A 196 -15.60 12.75 12.81
CA SER A 196 -16.52 13.69 13.46
C SER A 196 -17.55 14.32 12.51
N ALA A 197 -17.41 14.11 11.20
CA ALA A 197 -18.23 14.75 10.20
C ALA A 197 -19.66 14.16 10.16
N SER A 198 -20.64 15.03 9.89
CA SER A 198 -22.02 14.60 9.68
C SER A 198 -22.13 13.68 8.46
N PHE A 199 -23.19 12.87 8.39
CA PHE A 199 -23.43 11.99 7.26
C PHE A 199 -23.43 12.74 5.91
N LEU A 200 -24.06 13.92 5.85
CA LEU A 200 -24.03 14.76 4.65
C LEU A 200 -22.61 15.26 4.35
N SER A 201 -21.86 15.68 5.35
CA SER A 201 -20.46 16.10 5.14
C SER A 201 -19.57 14.94 4.66
N ARG A 202 -19.86 13.70 5.05
CA ARG A 202 -19.17 12.50 4.55
C ARG A 202 -19.56 12.15 3.12
N ILE A 203 -20.84 12.30 2.76
CA ILE A 203 -21.30 11.97 1.40
C ILE A 203 -20.81 12.98 0.35
N THR A 204 -20.71 14.26 0.73
CA THR A 204 -20.27 15.36 -0.16
C THR A 204 -18.80 15.75 0.01
N PHE A 205 -18.07 15.11 0.92
CA PHE A 205 -16.69 15.44 1.28
C PHE A 205 -16.48 16.88 1.77
N TRP A 206 -17.49 17.51 2.38
CA TRP A 206 -17.42 18.92 2.82
C TRP A 206 -16.35 19.19 3.90
N TRP A 207 -15.97 18.18 4.66
CA TRP A 207 -14.99 18.33 5.75
C TRP A 207 -13.60 18.75 5.26
N ILE A 208 -13.25 18.51 3.99
CA ILE A 208 -11.96 18.91 3.40
C ILE A 208 -11.92 20.40 3.01
N THR A 209 -13.07 21.06 2.88
CA THR A 209 -13.17 22.43 2.37
C THR A 209 -12.34 23.43 3.17
N GLY A 210 -12.26 23.25 4.50
CA GLY A 210 -11.42 24.10 5.37
C GLY A 210 -9.94 24.05 4.98
N LEU A 211 -9.40 22.85 4.73
CA LEU A 211 -7.99 22.66 4.32
C LEU A 211 -7.74 23.19 2.91
N MET A 212 -8.70 23.02 1.98
CA MET A 212 -8.58 23.57 0.62
C MET A 212 -8.54 25.10 0.62
N VAL A 213 -9.38 25.74 1.42
CA VAL A 213 -9.38 27.21 1.57
C VAL A 213 -8.10 27.70 2.24
N GLN A 214 -7.58 26.96 3.21
CA GLN A 214 -6.27 27.25 3.81
C GLN A 214 -5.15 27.14 2.77
N GLY A 215 -5.14 26.09 1.94
CA GLY A 215 -4.18 25.90 0.86
C GLY A 215 -4.25 26.96 -0.25
N TYR A 216 -5.43 27.55 -0.46
CA TYR A 216 -5.61 28.71 -1.34
C TYR A 216 -4.99 29.98 -0.75
N ARG A 217 -5.09 30.18 0.57
CA ARG A 217 -4.57 31.36 1.26
C ARG A 217 -3.06 31.28 1.53
N ARG A 218 -2.54 30.09 1.84
CA ARG A 218 -1.13 29.84 2.10
C ARG A 218 -0.73 28.45 1.58
N PRO A 219 0.52 28.26 1.10
CA PRO A 219 1.04 26.93 0.84
C PRO A 219 0.92 26.03 2.07
N LEU A 220 0.40 24.82 1.89
CA LEU A 220 0.26 23.86 2.99
C LEU A 220 1.62 23.29 3.38
N GLU A 221 1.87 23.21 4.67
CA GLU A 221 3.04 22.54 5.26
C GLU A 221 2.65 21.19 5.86
N ALA A 222 3.62 20.31 6.12
CA ALA A 222 3.36 18.99 6.72
C ALA A 222 2.64 19.07 8.09
N LYS A 223 2.87 20.15 8.85
CA LYS A 223 2.21 20.41 10.15
C LYS A 223 0.72 20.75 10.03
N ASP A 224 0.27 21.21 8.86
CA ASP A 224 -1.12 21.57 8.61
C ASP A 224 -1.99 20.34 8.29
N LEU A 225 -1.37 19.19 8.03
CA LEU A 225 -2.07 17.95 7.69
C LEU A 225 -2.63 17.26 8.93
N TRP A 226 -3.74 16.57 8.74
CA TRP A 226 -4.35 15.76 9.79
C TRP A 226 -3.60 14.47 10.04
N SER A 227 -3.65 14.00 11.28
CA SER A 227 -3.28 12.63 11.63
C SER A 227 -4.27 11.66 10.99
N LEU A 228 -3.76 10.52 10.50
CA LEU A 228 -4.58 9.47 9.90
C LEU A 228 -5.49 8.80 10.94
N ASN A 229 -6.65 8.33 10.48
CA ASN A 229 -7.53 7.48 11.28
C ASN A 229 -6.77 6.21 11.73
N LYS A 230 -7.10 5.67 12.91
CA LYS A 230 -6.45 4.46 13.43
C LYS A 230 -6.51 3.27 12.47
N GLU A 231 -7.65 3.07 11.82
CA GLU A 231 -7.86 2.00 10.83
C GLU A 231 -6.94 2.11 9.61
N ASP A 232 -6.41 3.30 9.34
CA ASP A 232 -5.54 3.61 8.21
C ASP A 232 -4.05 3.64 8.58
N LYS A 233 -3.70 3.43 9.86
CA LYS A 233 -2.31 3.40 10.34
C LYS A 233 -1.63 2.06 10.04
N SER A 234 -0.32 2.10 9.82
CA SER A 234 0.51 0.91 9.56
C SER A 234 0.51 -0.08 10.73
N GLU A 235 0.38 0.43 11.96
CA GLU A 235 0.32 -0.37 13.19
C GLU A 235 -0.83 -1.38 13.22
N GLU A 236 -1.98 -1.04 12.63
CA GLU A 236 -3.15 -1.94 12.55
C GLU A 236 -3.11 -2.80 11.29
N ILE A 237 -2.78 -2.20 10.14
CA ILE A 237 -2.88 -2.85 8.83
C ILE A 237 -1.79 -3.92 8.63
N VAL A 238 -0.54 -3.60 9.00
CA VAL A 238 0.62 -4.46 8.69
C VAL A 238 0.57 -5.77 9.48
N PRO A 239 0.28 -5.78 10.80
CA PRO A 239 0.12 -7.04 11.53
C PRO A 239 -1.02 -7.90 11.00
N GLY A 240 -2.16 -7.30 10.63
CA GLY A 240 -3.30 -8.04 10.05
C GLY A 240 -2.90 -8.85 8.81
N LEU A 241 -2.16 -8.25 7.89
CA LEU A 241 -1.65 -8.95 6.70
C LEU A 241 -0.58 -9.98 7.06
N ALA A 242 0.38 -9.63 7.92
CA ALA A 242 1.47 -10.50 8.33
C ALA A 242 0.97 -11.77 9.04
N THR A 243 -0.01 -11.66 9.94
CA THR A 243 -0.60 -12.81 10.64
C THR A 243 -1.36 -13.72 9.69
N ASN A 244 -2.12 -13.17 8.73
CA ASN A 244 -2.83 -13.97 7.73
C ASN A 244 -1.87 -14.66 6.76
N TRP A 245 -0.78 -13.99 6.38
CA TRP A 245 0.30 -14.59 5.60
C TRP A 245 0.99 -15.73 6.35
N ALA A 246 1.37 -15.53 7.62
CA ALA A 246 1.97 -16.57 8.46
C ALA A 246 1.04 -17.79 8.62
N LYS A 247 -0.28 -17.57 8.78
CA LYS A 247 -1.28 -18.64 8.85
C LYS A 247 -1.39 -19.44 7.55
N GLU A 248 -1.40 -18.79 6.39
CA GLU A 248 -1.40 -19.50 5.09
C GLU A 248 -0.06 -20.22 4.86
N TRP A 249 1.07 -19.58 5.17
CA TRP A 249 2.40 -20.17 5.05
C TRP A 249 2.58 -21.42 5.95
N ALA A 250 2.07 -21.37 7.19
CA ALA A 250 2.09 -22.52 8.10
C ALA A 250 1.21 -23.67 7.61
N LYS A 251 0.07 -23.40 6.94
CA LYS A 251 -0.76 -24.45 6.33
C LYS A 251 -0.03 -25.19 5.22
N THR A 252 0.75 -24.46 4.43
CA THR A 252 1.61 -25.05 3.40
C THR A 252 2.70 -25.94 3.97
N LYS A 253 3.36 -25.53 5.07
CA LYS A 253 4.37 -26.35 5.75
C LYS A 253 3.79 -27.59 6.44
N ARG A 254 2.50 -27.58 6.82
CA ARG A 254 1.84 -28.66 7.57
C ARG A 254 1.27 -29.79 6.72
N GLN A 255 1.27 -29.71 5.38
CA GLN A 255 0.87 -30.86 4.55
C GLN A 255 1.99 -31.90 4.58
N PRO A 256 1.80 -33.07 5.22
CA PRO A 256 2.74 -34.17 5.10
C PRO A 256 2.68 -34.68 3.65
N LEU A 257 3.81 -35.15 3.12
CA LEU A 257 3.80 -36.06 1.98
C LEU A 257 2.84 -37.22 2.31
N ASN A 258 1.67 -37.25 1.67
CA ASN A 258 0.80 -38.42 1.73
C ASN A 258 1.51 -39.55 0.97
N ILE A 259 2.27 -40.37 1.68
CA ILE A 259 2.79 -41.64 1.18
C ILE A 259 1.58 -42.58 1.08
N LEU A 260 0.88 -42.55 -0.05
CA LEU A 260 -0.23 -43.44 -0.32
C LEU A 260 0.35 -44.82 -0.70
N TYR A 261 0.44 -45.73 0.26
CA TYR A 261 0.65 -47.15 -0.02
C TYR A 261 -0.55 -47.69 -0.80
N SER A 262 -0.33 -48.08 -2.06
CA SER A 262 -1.30 -48.86 -2.83
C SER A 262 -0.93 -50.34 -2.72
N PRO A 263 -1.77 -51.20 -2.11
CA PRO A 263 -1.55 -52.64 -2.19
C PRO A 263 -2.02 -53.13 -3.56
N LYS A 264 -1.14 -53.80 -4.32
CA LYS A 264 -1.54 -54.48 -5.57
C LYS A 264 -2.56 -55.57 -5.25
N LYS A 265 -3.75 -55.48 -5.86
CA LYS A 265 -4.66 -56.62 -6.04
C LYS A 265 -3.95 -57.69 -6.87
N GLN A 266 -3.85 -58.91 -6.33
CA GLN A 266 -3.46 -60.09 -7.08
C GLN A 266 -4.45 -60.34 -8.23
N GLN A 267 -3.93 -60.42 -9.45
CA GLN A 267 -4.65 -60.94 -10.61
C GLN A 267 -3.94 -62.23 -11.03
N LYS A 268 -4.67 -63.35 -10.93
CA LYS A 268 -4.26 -64.68 -11.41
C LYS A 268 -4.46 -64.79 -12.93
N SER A 269 -3.44 -65.32 -13.62
CA SER A 269 -3.47 -66.22 -14.81
C SER A 269 -2.10 -66.11 -15.51
N SER A 270 -1.19 -67.09 -15.44
CA SER A 270 -1.10 -68.40 -16.15
C SER A 270 0.05 -68.35 -17.18
N ASP A 271 1.07 -69.19 -16.98
CA ASP A 271 2.07 -69.75 -17.93
C ASP A 271 2.82 -68.79 -18.90
N SER A 272 4.13 -68.86 -19.18
CA SER A 272 5.20 -69.85 -18.99
C SER A 272 6.57 -69.21 -19.33
N ASN A 273 7.65 -69.81 -18.82
CA ASN A 273 9.06 -69.76 -19.24
C ASN A 273 9.91 -68.46 -19.15
N GLY A 274 10.81 -68.47 -18.15
CA GLY A 274 12.26 -68.23 -18.28
C GLY A 274 12.76 -66.84 -18.65
N ASP A 275 13.24 -66.06 -17.68
CA ASP A 275 14.68 -65.84 -17.46
C ASP A 275 14.91 -65.03 -16.17
N VAL A 276 16.04 -65.29 -15.49
CA VAL A 276 16.44 -64.63 -14.25
C VAL A 276 17.25 -63.39 -14.60
N THR A 277 16.71 -62.19 -14.35
CA THR A 277 17.48 -60.95 -14.21
C THR A 277 17.04 -60.19 -12.97
N GLU A 278 17.96 -60.09 -12.00
CA GLU A 278 17.91 -59.10 -10.92
C GLU A 278 17.99 -57.70 -11.54
N GLU A 279 16.84 -57.04 -11.75
CA GLU A 279 16.82 -55.61 -11.98
C GLU A 279 16.45 -54.90 -10.68
N ALA A 280 17.44 -54.15 -10.18
CA ALA A 280 17.37 -53.27 -9.04
C ALA A 280 16.07 -52.47 -9.00
N GLU A 281 15.46 -52.41 -7.82
CA GLU A 281 14.35 -51.52 -7.50
C GLU A 281 14.75 -50.07 -7.77
N ALA A 282 14.54 -49.60 -9.00
CA ALA A 282 14.46 -48.20 -9.29
C ALA A 282 13.19 -47.67 -8.62
N LEU A 283 13.35 -47.16 -7.40
CA LEU A 283 12.43 -46.24 -6.74
C LEU A 283 12.21 -45.03 -7.68
N ILE A 284 11.30 -45.18 -8.63
CA ILE A 284 10.77 -44.05 -9.39
C ILE A 284 9.90 -43.27 -8.40
N ILE A 285 10.55 -42.37 -7.67
CA ILE A 285 9.91 -41.22 -7.04
C ILE A 285 9.35 -40.40 -8.21
N LYS A 286 8.11 -40.69 -8.61
CA LYS A 286 7.34 -39.71 -9.38
C LYS A 286 7.25 -38.47 -8.50
N PRO A 287 7.70 -37.28 -8.95
CA PRO A 287 7.42 -36.03 -8.24
C PRO A 287 5.93 -35.72 -8.42
N SER A 288 5.12 -36.43 -7.65
CA SER A 288 3.68 -36.26 -7.60
C SER A 288 3.39 -35.18 -6.56
N GLN A 289 2.80 -34.11 -7.07
CA GLN A 289 2.21 -32.94 -6.40
C GLN A 289 3.12 -31.71 -6.35
N LYS A 290 2.74 -30.72 -7.17
CA LYS A 290 3.00 -29.30 -6.91
C LYS A 290 2.84 -29.09 -5.41
N SER A 291 3.92 -28.71 -4.72
CA SER A 291 3.79 -28.09 -3.41
C SER A 291 2.67 -27.05 -3.52
N SER A 292 1.64 -27.16 -2.67
CA SER A 292 0.55 -26.18 -2.70
C SER A 292 1.22 -24.83 -2.53
N GLU A 293 1.26 -23.97 -3.54
CA GLU A 293 1.97 -22.71 -3.41
C GLU A 293 1.13 -21.78 -2.52
N ALA A 294 1.73 -21.18 -1.49
CA ALA A 294 1.01 -20.23 -0.65
C ALA A 294 0.44 -19.09 -1.49
N SER A 295 -0.87 -18.86 -1.40
CA SER A 295 -1.57 -17.89 -2.24
C SER A 295 -1.66 -16.54 -1.56
N LEU A 296 -0.78 -15.62 -1.96
CA LEU A 296 -0.80 -14.23 -1.49
C LEU A 296 -2.12 -13.51 -1.87
N PHE A 297 -2.69 -13.83 -3.04
CA PHE A 297 -3.98 -13.28 -3.47
C PHE A 297 -5.12 -13.58 -2.49
N LYS A 298 -5.18 -14.83 -2.00
CA LYS A 298 -6.20 -15.26 -1.02
C LYS A 298 -6.05 -14.54 0.32
N VAL A 299 -4.81 -14.26 0.74
CA VAL A 299 -4.51 -13.49 1.95
C VAL A 299 -4.96 -12.04 1.80
N LEU A 300 -4.66 -11.41 0.67
CA LEU A 300 -5.09 -10.04 0.36
C LEU A 300 -6.63 -9.93 0.32
N TYR A 301 -7.30 -10.87 -0.36
CA TYR A 301 -8.75 -10.91 -0.44
C TYR A 301 -9.41 -11.11 0.93
N LYS A 302 -8.87 -11.98 1.79
CA LYS A 302 -9.41 -12.16 3.15
C LYS A 302 -9.23 -10.94 4.04
N THR A 303 -8.14 -10.19 3.86
CA THR A 303 -7.80 -9.05 4.71
C THR A 303 -8.59 -7.80 4.31
N PHE A 304 -8.71 -7.52 3.01
CA PHE A 304 -9.33 -6.29 2.50
C PHE A 304 -10.72 -6.50 1.87
N GLY A 305 -11.09 -7.75 1.57
CA GLY A 305 -12.32 -8.10 0.86
C GLY A 305 -13.62 -7.65 1.53
N PRO A 306 -13.81 -7.74 2.86
CA PRO A 306 -15.05 -7.32 3.51
C PRO A 306 -15.39 -5.84 3.28
N TYR A 307 -14.39 -4.96 3.40
CA TYR A 307 -14.56 -3.53 3.13
C TYR A 307 -14.69 -3.27 1.63
N PHE A 308 -13.88 -3.95 0.80
CA PHE A 308 -13.91 -3.80 -0.64
C PHE A 308 -15.22 -4.28 -1.29
N LEU A 309 -15.93 -5.24 -0.70
CA LEU A 309 -17.19 -5.76 -1.22
C LEU A 309 -18.26 -4.66 -1.35
N MET A 310 -18.24 -3.65 -0.48
CA MET A 310 -19.14 -2.50 -0.58
C MET A 310 -18.98 -1.74 -1.91
N SER A 311 -17.78 -1.72 -2.50
CA SER A 311 -17.55 -1.09 -3.80
C SER A 311 -18.36 -1.75 -4.93
N PHE A 312 -18.58 -3.08 -4.86
CA PHE A 312 -19.39 -3.78 -5.85
C PHE A 312 -20.85 -3.30 -5.84
N LEU A 313 -21.40 -3.12 -4.64
CA LEU A 313 -22.78 -2.67 -4.46
C LEU A 313 -22.98 -1.24 -5.01
N PHE A 314 -22.09 -0.31 -4.64
CA PHE A 314 -22.15 1.07 -5.16
C PHE A 314 -21.98 1.11 -6.67
N LYS A 315 -21.06 0.31 -7.24
CA LYS A 315 -20.85 0.28 -8.67
C LYS A 315 -22.05 -0.29 -9.44
N ALA A 316 -22.67 -1.35 -8.92
CA ALA A 316 -23.87 -1.93 -9.53
C ALA A 316 -25.04 -0.94 -9.49
N ALA A 317 -25.24 -0.24 -8.37
CA ALA A 317 -26.25 0.81 -8.25
C ALA A 317 -26.00 1.98 -9.21
N HIS A 318 -24.74 2.41 -9.34
CA HIS A 318 -24.35 3.44 -10.30
C HIS A 318 -24.67 3.02 -11.74
N ASP A 319 -24.35 1.78 -12.12
CA ASP A 319 -24.55 1.30 -13.49
C ASP A 319 -26.03 1.30 -13.87
N LEU A 320 -26.92 0.90 -12.95
CA LEU A 320 -28.37 0.98 -13.17
C LEU A 320 -28.87 2.43 -13.31
N LEU A 321 -28.40 3.35 -12.46
CA LEU A 321 -28.77 4.77 -12.52
C LEU A 321 -28.26 5.45 -13.79
N MET A 322 -27.09 5.06 -14.29
CA MET A 322 -26.51 5.60 -15.53
C MET A 322 -27.42 5.37 -16.75
N PHE A 323 -28.11 4.21 -16.81
CA PHE A 323 -29.04 3.90 -17.89
C PHE A 323 -30.45 4.47 -17.70
N ALA A 324 -30.80 4.90 -16.48
CA ALA A 324 -32.06 5.58 -16.24
C ALA A 324 -32.12 6.96 -16.93
N GLY A 325 -30.99 7.65 -17.08
CA GLY A 325 -30.91 8.96 -17.75
C GLY A 325 -31.46 8.97 -19.19
N PRO A 326 -30.95 8.12 -20.10
CA PRO A 326 -31.47 8.01 -21.47
C PRO A 326 -32.96 7.65 -21.56
N GLU A 327 -33.47 6.78 -20.67
CA GLU A 327 -34.90 6.43 -20.65
C GLU A 327 -35.77 7.59 -20.16
N ILE A 328 -35.32 8.38 -19.17
CA ILE A 328 -36.03 9.60 -18.76
C ILE A 328 -36.01 10.63 -19.90
N LEU A 329 -34.88 10.78 -20.60
CA LEU A 329 -34.77 11.66 -21.76
C LEU A 329 -35.73 11.24 -22.89
N LYS A 330 -35.89 9.94 -23.11
CA LYS A 330 -36.85 9.37 -24.07
C LYS A 330 -38.28 9.80 -23.75
N LEU A 331 -38.70 9.69 -22.48
CA LEU A 331 -40.03 10.10 -22.01
C LEU A 331 -40.22 11.63 -22.13
N LEU A 332 -39.18 12.41 -21.83
CA LEU A 332 -39.22 13.86 -21.95
C LEU A 332 -39.37 14.33 -23.40
N ILE A 333 -38.64 13.74 -24.34
CA ILE A 333 -38.76 14.07 -25.77
C ILE A 333 -40.16 13.69 -26.28
N ASN A 334 -40.68 12.52 -25.90
CA ASN A 334 -42.03 12.10 -26.26
C ASN A 334 -43.10 13.03 -25.66
N PHE A 335 -42.89 13.53 -24.44
CA PHE A 335 -43.75 14.54 -23.83
C PHE A 335 -43.80 15.83 -24.64
N VAL A 336 -42.65 16.34 -25.10
CA VAL A 336 -42.56 17.57 -25.91
C VAL A 336 -43.32 17.43 -27.24
N ASN A 337 -43.33 16.24 -27.84
CA ASN A 337 -44.07 15.97 -29.07
C ASN A 337 -45.61 15.91 -28.84
N ASN A 338 -46.06 15.55 -27.64
CA ASN A 338 -47.47 15.38 -27.31
C ASN A 338 -48.10 16.66 -26.74
N LYS A 339 -48.72 17.49 -27.61
CA LYS A 339 -49.40 18.74 -27.21
C LYS A 339 -50.57 18.58 -26.23
N ALA A 340 -51.14 17.38 -26.12
CA ALA A 340 -52.25 17.08 -25.22
C ALA A 340 -51.80 16.70 -23.79
N ALA A 341 -50.49 16.59 -23.54
CA ALA A 341 -49.97 16.20 -22.23
C ALA A 341 -49.94 17.38 -21.26
N PRO A 342 -50.25 17.17 -19.97
CA PRO A 342 -50.28 18.24 -18.99
C PRO A 342 -48.87 18.68 -18.56
N ASN A 343 -48.67 19.99 -18.38
CA ASN A 343 -47.35 20.63 -18.15
C ASN A 343 -46.56 20.03 -16.97
N TRP A 344 -47.23 19.58 -15.90
CA TRP A 344 -46.57 19.02 -14.73
C TRP A 344 -45.80 17.72 -15.03
N GLN A 345 -46.18 16.95 -16.05
CA GLN A 345 -45.46 15.73 -16.44
C GLN A 345 -44.05 16.07 -16.94
N GLY A 346 -43.92 17.17 -17.70
CA GLY A 346 -42.62 17.70 -18.11
C GLY A 346 -41.75 18.07 -16.92
N TYR A 347 -42.29 18.83 -15.95
CA TYR A 347 -41.57 19.18 -14.72
C TYR A 347 -41.20 17.96 -13.86
N PHE A 348 -42.03 16.92 -13.87
CA PHE A 348 -41.73 15.67 -13.19
C PHE A 348 -40.55 14.94 -13.83
N TYR A 349 -40.51 14.80 -15.16
CA TYR A 349 -39.39 14.16 -15.84
C TYR A 349 -38.08 14.94 -15.68
N THR A 350 -38.10 16.28 -15.73
CA THR A 350 -36.89 17.08 -15.51
C THR A 350 -36.40 17.00 -14.07
N GLY A 351 -37.31 17.04 -13.09
CA GLY A 351 -36.98 16.81 -11.68
C GLY A 351 -36.41 15.41 -11.43
N LEU A 352 -37.00 14.39 -12.03
CA LEU A 352 -36.52 13.00 -11.92
C LEU A 352 -35.13 12.84 -12.54
N LEU A 353 -34.88 13.45 -13.71
CA LEU A 353 -33.57 13.44 -14.36
C LEU A 353 -32.50 14.09 -13.46
N PHE A 354 -32.81 15.24 -12.85
CA PHE A 354 -31.92 15.93 -11.93
C PHE A 354 -31.59 15.07 -10.69
N VAL A 355 -32.60 14.51 -10.03
CA VAL A 355 -32.40 13.65 -8.85
C VAL A 355 -31.59 12.41 -9.20
N CYS A 356 -31.88 11.78 -10.35
CA CYS A 356 -31.14 10.61 -10.83
C CYS A 356 -29.67 10.95 -11.07
N ALA A 357 -29.37 12.08 -11.73
CA ALA A 357 -28.01 12.52 -11.98
C ALA A 357 -27.26 12.83 -10.67
N CYS A 358 -27.88 13.53 -9.71
CA CYS A 358 -27.26 13.80 -8.40
C CYS A 358 -26.95 12.51 -7.64
N LEU A 359 -27.90 11.56 -7.58
CA LEU A 359 -27.68 10.27 -6.93
C LEU A 359 -26.57 9.46 -7.62
N GLN A 360 -26.57 9.44 -8.96
CA GLN A 360 -25.52 8.81 -9.75
C GLN A 360 -24.14 9.37 -9.38
N THR A 361 -23.98 10.70 -9.34
CA THR A 361 -22.71 11.36 -8.99
C THR A 361 -22.27 11.02 -7.56
N LEU A 362 -23.17 11.09 -6.58
CA LEU A 362 -22.84 10.76 -5.19
C LEU A 362 -22.39 9.30 -5.05
N ILE A 363 -23.13 8.36 -5.62
CA ILE A 363 -22.81 6.92 -5.57
C ILE A 363 -21.46 6.64 -6.24
N LEU A 364 -21.18 7.28 -7.38
CA LEU A 364 -19.91 7.10 -8.10
C LEU A 364 -18.71 7.57 -7.28
N HIS A 365 -18.82 8.73 -6.62
CA HIS A 365 -17.71 9.24 -5.81
C HIS A 365 -17.50 8.44 -4.53
N GLN A 366 -18.57 7.93 -3.90
CA GLN A 366 -18.45 7.01 -2.78
C GLN A 366 -17.78 5.68 -3.18
N TYR A 367 -18.11 5.15 -4.37
CA TYR A 367 -17.41 4.02 -4.97
C TYR A 367 -15.91 4.29 -5.10
N PHE A 368 -15.52 5.41 -5.72
CA PHE A 368 -14.11 5.74 -5.92
C PHE A 368 -13.37 5.94 -4.60
N HIS A 369 -13.99 6.60 -3.61
CA HIS A 369 -13.40 6.80 -2.29
C HIS A 369 -13.05 5.47 -1.61
N ILE A 370 -13.99 4.51 -1.57
CA ILE A 370 -13.76 3.19 -0.99
C ILE A 370 -12.62 2.45 -1.72
N CYS A 371 -12.59 2.52 -3.05
CA CYS A 371 -11.54 1.91 -3.85
C CYS A 371 -10.16 2.53 -3.59
N PHE A 372 -10.05 3.86 -3.51
CA PHE A 372 -8.79 4.55 -3.22
C PHE A 372 -8.29 4.27 -1.81
N VAL A 373 -9.17 4.30 -0.80
CA VAL A 373 -8.81 3.95 0.58
C VAL A 373 -8.33 2.50 0.67
N THR A 374 -9.02 1.57 0.00
CA THR A 374 -8.57 0.18 -0.06
C THR A 374 -7.19 0.05 -0.74
N GLY A 375 -6.97 0.76 -1.84
CA GLY A 375 -5.67 0.79 -2.54
C GLY A 375 -4.55 1.35 -1.67
N MET A 376 -4.82 2.41 -0.90
CA MET A 376 -3.90 2.99 0.07
C MET A 376 -3.56 1.99 1.18
N ARG A 377 -4.57 1.37 1.81
CA ARG A 377 -4.36 0.34 2.84
C ARG A 377 -3.53 -0.83 2.31
N LEU A 378 -3.81 -1.27 1.08
CA LEU A 378 -3.07 -2.33 0.40
C LEU A 378 -1.59 -1.96 0.21
N LYS A 379 -1.30 -0.74 -0.24
CA LYS A 379 0.07 -0.22 -0.40
C LYS A 379 0.82 -0.20 0.94
N THR A 380 0.21 0.36 1.99
CA THR A 380 0.79 0.41 3.34
C THR A 380 1.11 -0.99 3.86
N ALA A 381 0.19 -1.95 3.69
CA ALA A 381 0.37 -3.33 4.12
C ALA A 381 1.54 -4.02 3.40
N ILE A 382 1.59 -3.88 2.07
CA ILE A 382 2.63 -4.50 1.24
C ILE A 382 4.01 -3.92 1.60
N VAL A 383 4.15 -2.60 1.67
CA VAL A 383 5.42 -1.96 2.03
C VAL A 383 5.87 -2.38 3.42
N GLY A 384 4.96 -2.40 4.41
CA GLY A 384 5.27 -2.81 5.77
C GLY A 384 5.71 -4.27 5.89
N VAL A 385 5.06 -5.19 5.15
CA VAL A 385 5.45 -6.61 5.15
C VAL A 385 6.77 -6.84 4.41
N ILE A 386 7.01 -6.15 3.29
CA ILE A 386 8.31 -6.21 2.60
C ILE A 386 9.42 -5.72 3.53
N TYR A 387 9.20 -4.60 4.23
CA TYR A 387 10.19 -4.05 5.16
C TYR A 387 10.50 -5.02 6.31
N ARG A 388 9.47 -5.57 6.96
CA ARG A 388 9.65 -6.59 8.01
C ARG A 388 10.40 -7.83 7.49
N LYS A 389 10.08 -8.30 6.29
CA LYS A 389 10.76 -9.45 5.68
C LYS A 389 12.22 -9.16 5.33
N ALA A 390 12.51 -7.95 4.84
CA ALA A 390 13.86 -7.55 4.44
C ALA A 390 14.86 -7.57 5.63
N LEU A 391 14.37 -7.39 6.86
CA LEU A 391 15.18 -7.45 8.08
C LEU A 391 15.55 -8.88 8.52
N VAL A 392 14.84 -9.91 8.05
CA VAL A 392 14.99 -11.30 8.54
C VAL A 392 15.43 -12.26 7.42
N ILE A 393 15.49 -11.80 6.17
CA ILE A 393 15.92 -12.61 5.02
C ILE A 393 17.39 -13.04 5.13
N THR A 394 17.69 -14.29 4.76
CA THR A 394 19.06 -14.84 4.77
C THR A 394 19.98 -14.14 3.77
N ASN A 395 21.30 -14.22 3.99
CA ASN A 395 22.29 -13.61 3.11
C ASN A 395 22.33 -14.22 1.70
N SER A 396 22.08 -15.52 1.57
CA SER A 396 21.93 -16.19 0.27
C SER A 396 20.76 -15.63 -0.54
N ALA A 397 19.60 -15.47 0.10
CA ALA A 397 18.42 -14.86 -0.51
C ALA A 397 18.57 -13.35 -0.76
N ARG A 398 19.37 -12.64 0.06
CA ARG A 398 19.71 -11.23 -0.16
C ARG A 398 20.62 -11.01 -1.37
N LYS A 399 21.45 -12.00 -1.73
CA LYS A 399 22.23 -11.97 -2.98
C LYS A 399 21.33 -12.12 -4.21
N THR A 400 20.29 -12.97 -4.14
CA THR A 400 19.34 -13.15 -5.25
C THR A 400 18.37 -11.97 -5.38
N SER A 401 17.85 -11.47 -4.26
CA SER A 401 16.98 -10.29 -4.20
C SER A 401 17.77 -9.05 -3.79
N THR A 402 18.39 -8.41 -4.78
CA THR A 402 19.21 -7.22 -4.60
C THR A 402 18.44 -6.05 -3.96
N VAL A 403 19.16 -5.11 -3.34
CA VAL A 403 18.56 -3.88 -2.77
C VAL A 403 17.70 -3.12 -3.78
N GLY A 404 18.15 -3.06 -5.05
CA GLY A 404 17.39 -2.43 -6.13
C GLY A 404 16.05 -3.13 -6.40
N GLU A 405 16.00 -4.46 -6.30
CA GLU A 405 14.74 -5.20 -6.43
C GLU A 405 13.80 -4.94 -5.25
N ILE A 406 14.32 -4.90 -4.02
CA ILE A 406 13.52 -4.60 -2.81
C ILE A 406 12.91 -3.19 -2.90
N VAL A 407 13.69 -2.19 -3.31
CA VAL A 407 13.20 -0.82 -3.51
C VAL A 407 12.15 -0.77 -4.62
N ASN A 408 12.34 -1.53 -5.70
CA ASN A 408 11.36 -1.63 -6.78
C ASN A 408 10.05 -2.29 -6.34
N LEU A 409 10.13 -3.33 -5.49
CA LEU A 409 8.96 -3.98 -4.89
C LEU A 409 8.15 -2.99 -4.03
N MET A 410 8.82 -2.16 -3.23
CA MET A 410 8.17 -1.15 -2.37
C MET A 410 7.60 0.03 -3.14
N SER A 411 8.25 0.48 -4.22
CA SER A 411 7.88 1.68 -4.95
C SER A 411 6.93 1.40 -6.12
N VAL A 412 7.30 0.52 -7.04
CA VAL A 412 6.56 0.25 -8.28
C VAL A 412 5.49 -0.79 -8.07
N ASP A 413 5.83 -1.93 -7.47
CA ASP A 413 4.88 -3.04 -7.35
C ASP A 413 3.76 -2.73 -6.37
N ALA A 414 4.07 -2.13 -5.21
CA ALA A 414 3.04 -1.66 -4.28
C ALA A 414 2.12 -0.59 -4.92
N GLN A 415 2.65 0.29 -5.78
CA GLN A 415 1.84 1.29 -6.49
C GLN A 415 0.89 0.64 -7.50
N ARG A 416 1.36 -0.35 -8.27
CA ARG A 416 0.50 -1.09 -9.22
C ARG A 416 -0.71 -1.73 -8.55
N PHE A 417 -0.56 -2.23 -7.33
CA PHE A 417 -1.67 -2.78 -6.56
C PHE A 417 -2.70 -1.72 -6.18
N MET A 418 -2.25 -0.52 -5.77
CA MET A 418 -3.12 0.62 -5.49
C MET A 418 -3.87 1.06 -6.76
N ASP A 419 -3.17 1.17 -7.89
CA ASP A 419 -3.76 1.56 -9.17
C ASP A 419 -4.80 0.53 -9.64
N LEU A 420 -4.50 -0.77 -9.50
CA LEU A 420 -5.42 -1.85 -9.85
C LEU A 420 -6.69 -1.81 -8.98
N ALA A 421 -6.58 -1.60 -7.67
CA ALA A 421 -7.73 -1.57 -6.76
C ALA A 421 -8.78 -0.51 -7.16
N THR A 422 -8.34 0.56 -7.81
CA THR A 422 -9.20 1.65 -8.30
C THR A 422 -10.13 1.22 -9.44
N TYR A 423 -9.64 0.36 -10.34
CA TYR A 423 -10.33 0.03 -11.59
C TYR A 423 -10.69 -1.45 -11.75
N ILE A 424 -10.34 -2.31 -10.80
CA ILE A 424 -10.61 -3.75 -10.89
C ILE A 424 -12.09 -4.07 -11.08
N ASN A 425 -13.01 -3.28 -10.49
CA ASN A 425 -14.45 -3.47 -10.66
C ASN A 425 -14.94 -3.23 -12.10
N MET A 426 -14.14 -2.59 -12.95
CA MET A 426 -14.45 -2.44 -14.37
C MET A 426 -14.50 -3.79 -15.10
N ILE A 427 -13.84 -4.84 -14.57
CA ILE A 427 -13.80 -6.14 -15.24
C ILE A 427 -15.18 -6.79 -15.39
N TRP A 428 -16.05 -6.61 -14.41
CA TRP A 428 -17.42 -7.12 -14.43
C TRP A 428 -18.42 -6.03 -14.83
N SER A 429 -18.16 -4.77 -14.46
CA SER A 429 -19.03 -3.64 -14.77
C SER A 429 -19.02 -3.29 -16.26
N ALA A 430 -17.86 -3.28 -16.94
CA ALA A 430 -17.80 -2.93 -18.36
C ALA A 430 -18.62 -3.89 -19.25
N PRO A 431 -18.50 -5.24 -19.13
CA PRO A 431 -19.37 -6.15 -19.87
C PRO A 431 -20.85 -5.93 -19.58
N LEU A 432 -21.22 -5.70 -18.31
CA LEU A 432 -22.60 -5.42 -17.92
C LEU A 432 -23.13 -4.14 -18.59
N GLN A 433 -22.34 -3.07 -18.59
CA GLN A 433 -22.70 -1.82 -19.26
C GLN A 433 -22.83 -1.99 -20.77
N VAL A 434 -21.92 -2.73 -21.42
CA VAL A 434 -21.99 -3.01 -22.85
C VAL A 434 -23.25 -3.80 -23.21
N ILE A 435 -23.55 -4.86 -22.45
CA ILE A 435 -24.73 -5.71 -22.67
C ILE A 435 -26.02 -4.88 -22.50
N LEU A 436 -26.12 -4.10 -21.43
CA LEU A 436 -27.32 -3.30 -21.15
C LEU A 436 -27.50 -2.16 -22.16
N ALA A 437 -26.42 -1.50 -22.58
CA ALA A 437 -26.45 -0.48 -23.62
C ALA A 437 -26.92 -1.05 -24.97
N LEU A 438 -26.36 -2.20 -25.39
CA LEU A 438 -26.75 -2.86 -26.63
C LEU A 438 -28.20 -3.35 -26.58
N TYR A 439 -28.66 -3.83 -25.42
CA TYR A 439 -30.05 -4.23 -25.22
C TYR A 439 -31.03 -3.05 -25.40
N LEU A 440 -30.76 -1.90 -24.76
CA LEU A 440 -31.59 -0.70 -24.90
C LEU A 440 -31.54 -0.11 -26.33
N LEU A 441 -30.37 -0.13 -26.97
CA LEU A 441 -30.23 0.26 -28.37
C LEU A 441 -31.03 -0.66 -29.30
N TRP A 442 -30.99 -1.97 -29.06
CA TRP A 442 -31.75 -2.95 -29.84
C TRP A 442 -33.26 -2.72 -29.72
N GLN A 443 -33.76 -2.38 -28.53
CA GLN A 443 -35.17 -2.02 -28.36
C GLN A 443 -35.56 -0.75 -29.14
N ASN A 444 -34.65 0.21 -29.29
CA ASN A 444 -34.95 1.51 -29.90
C ASN A 444 -34.81 1.50 -31.44
N LEU A 445 -33.77 0.82 -31.96
CA LEU A 445 -33.39 0.83 -33.38
C LEU A 445 -33.49 -0.54 -34.05
N GLY A 446 -33.81 -1.61 -33.31
CA GLY A 446 -33.95 -2.96 -33.86
C GLY A 446 -32.64 -3.53 -34.43
N PRO A 447 -32.72 -4.36 -35.49
CA PRO A 447 -31.56 -5.01 -36.10
C PRO A 447 -30.47 -4.07 -36.64
N SER A 448 -30.79 -2.80 -36.90
CA SER A 448 -29.82 -1.81 -37.42
C SER A 448 -28.64 -1.58 -36.49
N VAL A 449 -28.77 -1.89 -35.19
CA VAL A 449 -27.69 -1.81 -34.19
C VAL A 449 -26.51 -2.71 -34.54
N LEU A 450 -26.72 -3.82 -35.27
CA LEU A 450 -25.65 -4.72 -35.70
C LEU A 450 -24.60 -4.00 -36.56
N ALA A 451 -25.01 -3.00 -37.36
CA ALA A 451 -24.08 -2.20 -38.15
C ALA A 451 -23.17 -1.34 -37.26
N GLY A 452 -23.72 -0.75 -36.19
CA GLY A 452 -22.94 -0.02 -35.19
C GLY A 452 -21.97 -0.93 -34.43
N VAL A 453 -22.43 -2.11 -34.02
CA VAL A 453 -21.60 -3.13 -33.35
C VAL A 453 -20.47 -3.62 -34.26
N ALA A 454 -20.74 -3.84 -35.55
CA ALA A 454 -19.72 -4.22 -36.52
C ALA A 454 -18.61 -3.15 -36.63
N VAL A 455 -18.99 -1.87 -36.70
CA VAL A 455 -18.01 -0.76 -36.70
C VAL A 455 -17.20 -0.77 -35.39
N MET A 456 -17.83 -0.97 -34.24
CA MET A 456 -17.11 -1.03 -32.96
C MET A 456 -16.12 -2.20 -32.91
N ILE A 457 -16.51 -3.39 -33.37
CA ILE A 457 -15.64 -4.57 -33.44
C ILE A 457 -14.48 -4.32 -34.39
N LEU A 458 -14.70 -3.64 -35.53
CA LEU A 458 -13.63 -3.27 -36.48
C LEU A 458 -12.65 -2.24 -35.91
N LEU A 459 -13.08 -1.37 -34.99
CA LEU A 459 -12.20 -0.40 -34.33
C LEU A 459 -11.28 -1.04 -33.27
N VAL A 460 -11.68 -2.17 -32.67
CA VAL A 460 -10.86 -2.89 -31.67
C VAL A 460 -9.47 -3.32 -32.22
N PRO A 461 -9.34 -4.04 -33.35
CA PRO A 461 -8.03 -4.45 -33.86
C PRO A 461 -7.17 -3.27 -34.29
N ILE A 462 -7.77 -2.19 -34.82
CA ILE A 462 -7.05 -0.95 -35.16
C ILE A 462 -6.40 -0.39 -33.90
N ASN A 463 -7.17 -0.20 -32.83
CA ASN A 463 -6.67 0.28 -31.55
C ASN A 463 -5.64 -0.68 -30.93
N ALA A 464 -5.82 -2.00 -31.07
CA ALA A 464 -4.88 -3.00 -30.57
C ALA A 464 -3.50 -2.93 -31.28
N VAL A 465 -3.49 -2.82 -32.61
CA VAL A 465 -2.24 -2.68 -33.38
C VAL A 465 -1.52 -1.38 -33.00
N MET A 466 -2.26 -0.28 -32.85
CA MET A 466 -1.70 1.00 -32.43
C MET A 466 -1.12 0.94 -31.01
N ALA A 467 -1.81 0.28 -30.08
CA ALA A 467 -1.32 0.06 -28.71
C ALA A 467 -0.03 -0.78 -28.70
N MET A 468 0.03 -1.85 -29.50
CA MET A 468 1.23 -2.69 -29.61
C MET A 468 2.42 -1.91 -30.20
N LYS A 469 2.21 -1.11 -31.25
CA LYS A 469 3.27 -0.25 -31.80
C LYS A 469 3.72 0.82 -30.82
N THR A 470 2.78 1.43 -30.09
CA THR A 470 3.08 2.41 -29.04
C THR A 470 3.97 1.78 -27.97
N LYS A 471 3.65 0.56 -27.51
CA LYS A 471 4.50 -0.19 -26.57
C LYS A 471 5.91 -0.42 -27.12
N THR A 472 6.08 -0.79 -28.39
CA THR A 472 7.41 -0.98 -28.98
C THR A 472 8.23 0.31 -29.04
N TYR A 473 7.60 1.45 -29.38
CA TYR A 473 8.28 2.75 -29.37
C TYR A 473 8.60 3.22 -27.95
N GLN A 474 7.73 2.94 -26.98
CA GLN A 474 7.99 3.24 -25.57
C GLN A 474 9.25 2.51 -25.06
N VAL A 475 9.43 1.23 -25.41
CA VAL A 475 10.66 0.48 -25.06
C VAL A 475 11.91 1.08 -25.71
N ALA A 476 11.84 1.42 -27.01
CA ALA A 476 12.96 2.03 -27.72
C ALA A 476 13.31 3.44 -27.17
N GLN A 477 12.29 4.21 -26.78
CA GLN A 477 12.45 5.50 -26.12
C GLN A 477 13.13 5.33 -24.76
N MET A 478 12.66 4.40 -23.91
CA MET A 478 13.24 4.15 -22.59
C MET A 478 14.72 3.80 -22.70
N LYS A 479 15.11 2.91 -23.63
CA LYS A 479 16.53 2.58 -23.85
C LYS A 479 17.41 3.80 -24.17
N SER A 480 16.92 4.72 -25.00
CA SER A 480 17.66 5.95 -25.35
C SER A 480 17.71 6.93 -24.17
N LYS A 481 16.61 7.03 -23.41
CA LYS A 481 16.49 7.86 -22.22
C LYS A 481 17.43 7.36 -21.11
N ASP A 482 17.52 6.06 -20.89
CA ASP A 482 18.39 5.45 -19.88
C ASP A 482 19.86 5.70 -20.19
N ASN A 483 20.28 5.52 -21.45
CA ASN A 483 21.63 5.87 -21.90
C ASN A 483 21.94 7.35 -21.66
N ARG A 484 20.98 8.26 -21.91
CA ARG A 484 21.15 9.70 -21.67
C ARG A 484 21.31 10.01 -20.18
N ILE A 485 20.48 9.41 -19.33
CA ILE A 485 20.54 9.62 -17.87
C ILE A 485 21.84 9.06 -17.31
N LYS A 486 22.28 7.89 -17.76
CA LYS A 486 23.56 7.30 -17.37
C LYS A 486 24.73 8.23 -17.69
N LEU A 487 24.82 8.70 -18.94
CA LEU A 487 25.87 9.64 -19.36
C LEU A 487 25.82 10.95 -18.56
N MET A 488 24.61 11.46 -18.25
CA MET A 488 24.48 12.65 -17.42
C MET A 488 24.98 12.45 -15.98
N ASN A 489 24.73 11.29 -15.37
CA ASN A 489 25.25 10.99 -14.04
C ASN A 489 26.79 10.91 -14.04
N GLU A 490 27.40 10.32 -15.07
CA GLU A 490 28.87 10.30 -15.24
C GLU A 490 29.44 11.73 -15.35
N ILE A 491 28.78 12.60 -16.12
CA ILE A 491 29.17 14.03 -16.25
C ILE A 491 29.04 14.76 -14.91
N LEU A 492 27.95 14.58 -14.17
CA LEU A 492 27.71 15.28 -12.89
C LEU A 492 28.69 14.84 -11.81
N ASN A 493 28.98 13.54 -11.71
CA ASN A 493 29.97 13.00 -10.77
C ASN A 493 31.39 13.49 -11.11
N GLY A 494 31.69 13.67 -12.40
CA GLY A 494 33.00 14.11 -12.90
C GLY A 494 33.09 15.61 -13.22
N ILE A 495 32.15 16.45 -12.79
CA ILE A 495 31.98 17.80 -13.35
C ILE A 495 33.24 18.68 -13.19
N LYS A 496 33.95 18.54 -12.06
CA LYS A 496 35.19 19.27 -11.79
C LYS A 496 36.28 18.90 -12.80
N VAL A 497 36.45 17.61 -13.08
CA VAL A 497 37.45 17.10 -14.02
C VAL A 497 37.12 17.58 -15.44
N LEU A 498 35.86 17.46 -15.85
CA LEU A 498 35.42 17.91 -17.17
C LEU A 498 35.67 19.41 -17.38
N LYS A 499 35.43 20.23 -16.34
CA LYS A 499 35.67 21.68 -16.37
C LYS A 499 37.16 22.04 -16.42
N LEU A 500 38.01 21.31 -15.69
CA LEU A 500 39.46 21.52 -15.72
C LEU A 500 40.05 21.26 -17.12
N TYR A 501 39.51 20.28 -17.85
CA TYR A 501 39.93 19.94 -19.21
C TYR A 501 39.13 20.66 -20.32
N ALA A 502 38.18 21.53 -19.97
CA ALA A 502 37.29 22.21 -20.91
C ALA A 502 36.51 21.27 -21.86
N TRP A 503 36.19 20.05 -21.39
CA TRP A 503 35.53 19.00 -22.20
C TRP A 503 34.00 19.12 -22.28
N GLU A 504 33.40 20.14 -21.66
CA GLU A 504 31.94 20.31 -21.63
C GLU A 504 31.29 20.37 -23.02
N LEU A 505 31.96 20.96 -24.02
CA LEU A 505 31.42 21.09 -25.38
C LEU A 505 31.34 19.72 -26.06
N ALA A 506 32.38 18.90 -25.94
CA ALA A 506 32.41 17.54 -26.50
C ALA A 506 31.37 16.63 -25.82
N PHE A 507 31.25 16.70 -24.49
CA PHE A 507 30.23 15.92 -23.77
C PHE A 507 28.80 16.42 -24.07
N ARG A 508 28.61 17.73 -24.28
CA ARG A 508 27.33 18.28 -24.74
C ARG A 508 26.90 17.68 -26.08
N GLU A 509 27.81 17.58 -27.04
CA GLU A 509 27.51 16.98 -28.35
C GLU A 509 27.11 15.51 -28.23
N LYS A 510 27.81 14.71 -27.42
CA LYS A 510 27.43 13.32 -27.13
C LYS A 510 26.01 13.21 -26.55
N VAL A 511 25.66 14.09 -25.62
CA VAL A 511 24.30 14.13 -25.04
C VAL A 511 23.26 14.51 -26.09
N LEU A 512 23.55 15.49 -26.95
CA LEU A 512 22.65 15.93 -28.02
C LEU A 512 22.42 14.83 -29.07
N GLU A 513 23.44 14.04 -29.40
CA GLU A 513 23.31 12.92 -30.34
C GLU A 513 22.32 11.86 -29.82
N ILE A 514 22.44 11.49 -28.53
CA ILE A 514 21.49 10.58 -27.87
C ILE A 514 20.09 11.22 -27.83
N ARG A 515 20.01 12.52 -27.51
CA ARG A 515 18.74 13.25 -27.47
C ARG A 515 18.04 13.29 -28.82
N GLN A 516 18.77 13.44 -29.93
CA GLN A 516 18.18 13.38 -31.27
C GLN A 516 17.62 12.00 -31.60
N LYS A 517 18.31 10.91 -31.20
CA LYS A 517 17.79 9.53 -31.33
C LYS A 517 16.51 9.35 -30.51
N GLU A 518 16.47 9.84 -29.27
CA GLU A 518 15.29 9.85 -28.40
C GLU A 518 14.11 10.61 -29.04
N LEU A 519 14.37 11.82 -29.56
CA LEU A 519 13.36 12.68 -30.19
C LEU A 519 12.76 12.07 -31.47
N LYS A 520 13.54 11.33 -32.27
CA LYS A 520 13.02 10.62 -33.45
C LYS A 520 11.97 9.57 -33.08
N VAL A 521 12.19 8.83 -32.00
CA VAL A 521 11.24 7.83 -31.49
C VAL A 521 10.01 8.52 -30.90
N LEU A 522 10.21 9.57 -30.09
CA LEU A 522 9.13 10.39 -29.55
C LEU A 522 8.22 10.96 -30.65
N LYS A 523 8.78 11.46 -31.74
CA LYS A 523 8.01 11.96 -32.89
C LYS A 523 7.13 10.87 -33.50
N LYS A 524 7.65 9.66 -33.71
CA LYS A 524 6.85 8.50 -34.18
C LYS A 524 5.73 8.13 -33.21
N SER A 525 6.02 8.13 -31.91
CA SER A 525 5.01 7.88 -30.86
C SER A 525 3.92 8.96 -30.85
N ALA A 526 4.28 10.22 -31.06
CA ALA A 526 3.32 11.33 -31.10
C ALA A 526 2.37 11.19 -32.30
N TYR A 527 2.87 10.78 -33.48
CA TYR A 527 1.99 10.49 -34.63
C TYR A 527 1.03 9.33 -34.35
N LEU A 528 1.50 8.24 -33.72
CA LEU A 528 0.61 7.15 -33.29
C LEU A 528 -0.45 7.62 -32.28
N ALA A 529 -0.05 8.44 -31.31
CA ALA A 529 -0.96 8.98 -30.29
C ALA A 529 -2.02 9.91 -30.90
N ALA A 530 -1.63 10.75 -31.88
CA ALA A 530 -2.56 11.60 -32.62
C ALA A 530 -3.58 10.77 -33.40
N MET A 531 -3.13 9.73 -34.11
CA MET A 531 -4.03 8.80 -34.79
C MET A 531 -4.96 8.08 -33.79
N ALA A 532 -4.45 7.67 -32.62
CA ALA A 532 -5.27 6.96 -31.62
C ALA A 532 -6.35 7.88 -31.06
N THR A 533 -5.99 9.15 -30.79
CA THR A 533 -6.92 10.19 -30.34
C THR A 533 -7.96 10.48 -31.41
N PHE A 534 -7.56 10.55 -32.68
CA PHE A 534 -8.48 10.73 -33.80
C PHE A 534 -9.51 9.59 -33.87
N THR A 535 -9.05 8.34 -33.89
CA THR A 535 -9.92 7.14 -33.88
C THR A 535 -10.88 7.17 -32.69
N TRP A 536 -10.39 7.61 -31.52
CA TRP A 536 -11.19 7.73 -30.30
C TRP A 536 -12.27 8.83 -30.34
N VAL A 537 -12.00 9.96 -30.98
CA VAL A 537 -12.95 11.07 -31.13
C VAL A 537 -13.98 10.76 -32.22
N CYS A 538 -13.57 10.13 -33.33
CA CYS A 538 -14.47 9.85 -34.46
C CYS A 538 -15.30 8.57 -34.29
N ALA A 539 -14.92 7.65 -33.40
CA ALA A 539 -15.63 6.39 -33.18
C ALA A 539 -17.15 6.55 -32.94
N PRO A 540 -17.63 7.42 -32.02
CA PRO A 540 -19.06 7.58 -31.78
C PRO A 540 -19.81 8.11 -33.00
N PHE A 541 -19.17 9.02 -33.76
CA PHE A 541 -19.74 9.55 -34.99
C PHE A 541 -19.88 8.45 -36.06
N LEU A 542 -18.84 7.64 -36.28
CA LEU A 542 -18.87 6.54 -37.25
C LEU A 542 -19.93 5.48 -36.89
N VAL A 543 -20.05 5.15 -35.60
CA VAL A 543 -21.06 4.20 -35.10
C VAL A 543 -22.48 4.75 -35.26
N ALA A 544 -22.71 6.02 -34.91
CA ALA A 544 -24.00 6.65 -35.09
C ALA A 544 -24.38 6.75 -36.58
N LEU A 545 -23.44 7.17 -37.43
CA LEU A 545 -23.62 7.28 -38.87
C LEU A 545 -23.98 5.94 -39.50
N SER A 546 -23.24 4.86 -39.19
CA SER A 546 -23.52 3.53 -39.74
C SER A 546 -24.88 3.01 -39.28
N THR A 547 -25.21 3.19 -38.01
CA THR A 547 -26.47 2.71 -37.44
C THR A 547 -27.67 3.45 -38.03
N PHE A 548 -27.62 4.78 -38.12
CA PHE A 548 -28.72 5.57 -38.68
C PHE A 548 -28.86 5.41 -40.19
N ALA A 549 -27.75 5.31 -40.94
CA ALA A 549 -27.78 5.06 -42.37
C ALA A 549 -28.44 3.71 -42.69
N VAL A 550 -28.10 2.67 -41.93
CA VAL A 550 -28.72 1.34 -42.08
C VAL A 550 -30.19 1.36 -41.64
N TYR A 551 -30.54 2.10 -40.59
CA TYR A 551 -31.91 2.24 -40.12
C TYR A 551 -32.86 2.81 -41.18
N VAL A 552 -32.41 3.87 -41.88
CA VAL A 552 -33.20 4.56 -42.91
C VAL A 552 -33.19 3.82 -44.26
N THR A 553 -32.12 3.07 -44.58
CA THR A 553 -32.01 2.37 -45.88
C THR A 553 -32.68 1.00 -45.92
N ILE A 554 -32.78 0.27 -44.80
CA ILE A 554 -33.37 -1.08 -44.77
C ILE A 554 -34.89 -1.08 -44.98
N ASP A 555 -35.63 -0.18 -44.33
CA ASP A 555 -37.09 -0.12 -44.43
C ASP A 555 -37.55 1.33 -44.57
N LYS A 556 -38.39 1.59 -45.57
CA LYS A 556 -38.98 2.92 -45.82
C LYS A 556 -39.94 3.35 -44.70
N ASN A 557 -40.44 2.40 -43.89
CA ASN A 557 -41.30 2.67 -42.74
C ASN A 557 -40.50 3.13 -41.49
N ASN A 558 -39.18 2.97 -41.49
CA ASN A 558 -38.33 3.35 -40.37
C ASN A 558 -38.07 4.86 -40.36
N ILE A 559 -38.94 5.60 -39.67
CA ILE A 559 -38.75 7.04 -39.46
C ILE A 559 -37.81 7.28 -38.29
N LEU A 560 -36.71 7.99 -38.56
CA LEU A 560 -35.76 8.45 -37.56
C LEU A 560 -36.30 9.73 -36.89
N ASP A 561 -37.02 9.54 -35.79
CA ASP A 561 -37.55 10.65 -35.00
C ASP A 561 -36.51 11.15 -33.97
N ALA A 562 -36.70 12.37 -33.44
CA ALA A 562 -35.82 13.00 -32.47
C ALA A 562 -35.56 12.10 -31.25
N GLN A 563 -36.61 11.43 -30.75
CA GLN A 563 -36.49 10.47 -29.65
C GLN A 563 -35.50 9.34 -29.99
N LYS A 564 -35.62 8.72 -31.16
CA LYS A 564 -34.75 7.60 -31.56
C LYS A 564 -33.32 8.07 -31.74
N ALA A 565 -33.10 9.23 -32.34
CA ALA A 565 -31.77 9.78 -32.58
C ALA A 565 -31.04 10.17 -31.28
N PHE A 566 -31.65 11.02 -30.43
CA PHE A 566 -30.98 11.53 -29.23
C PHE A 566 -30.75 10.46 -28.15
N VAL A 567 -31.71 9.56 -27.95
CA VAL A 567 -31.55 8.46 -26.97
C VAL A 567 -30.43 7.52 -27.41
N SER A 568 -30.36 7.19 -28.70
CA SER A 568 -29.30 6.34 -29.22
C SER A 568 -27.93 7.01 -29.14
N LEU A 569 -27.85 8.31 -29.42
CA LEU A 569 -26.61 9.08 -29.28
C LEU A 569 -26.13 9.15 -27.82
N ALA A 570 -27.05 9.30 -26.86
CA ALA A 570 -26.72 9.22 -25.44
C ALA A 570 -26.18 7.82 -25.04
N LEU A 571 -26.82 6.75 -25.50
CA LEU A 571 -26.38 5.37 -25.25
C LEU A 571 -25.01 5.06 -25.89
N PHE A 572 -24.73 5.56 -27.10
CA PHE A 572 -23.40 5.44 -27.72
C PHE A 572 -22.32 6.18 -26.92
N ASN A 573 -22.62 7.38 -26.40
CA ASN A 573 -21.68 8.12 -25.56
C ASN A 573 -21.37 7.42 -24.24
N ILE A 574 -22.37 6.75 -23.65
CA ILE A 574 -22.18 5.91 -22.44
C ILE A 574 -21.24 4.74 -22.75
N LEU A 575 -21.43 4.06 -23.89
CA LEU A 575 -20.65 2.89 -24.29
C LEU A 575 -19.17 3.21 -24.55
N ARG A 576 -18.83 4.48 -24.83
CA ARG A 576 -17.45 4.93 -25.05
C ARG A 576 -16.55 4.62 -23.86
N PHE A 577 -16.97 4.94 -22.64
CA PHE A 577 -16.08 4.86 -21.48
C PHE A 577 -15.63 3.41 -21.18
N PRO A 578 -16.53 2.41 -21.09
CA PRO A 578 -16.17 1.01 -20.88
C PRO A 578 -15.20 0.45 -21.92
N LEU A 579 -15.45 0.73 -23.20
CA LEU A 579 -14.63 0.20 -24.30
C LEU A 579 -13.19 0.71 -24.25
N ASN A 580 -12.97 1.92 -23.74
CA ASN A 580 -11.63 2.50 -23.62
C ASN A 580 -10.92 2.11 -22.32
N MET A 581 -11.67 1.99 -21.23
CA MET A 581 -11.10 1.61 -19.93
C MET A 581 -10.73 0.12 -19.89
N LEU A 582 -11.51 -0.75 -20.52
CA LEU A 582 -11.32 -2.20 -20.42
C LEU A 582 -9.91 -2.68 -20.84
N PRO A 583 -9.31 -2.24 -21.98
CA PRO A 583 -7.94 -2.61 -22.34
C PRO A 583 -6.88 -2.14 -21.33
N MET A 584 -7.07 -0.94 -20.74
CA MET A 584 -6.16 -0.40 -19.73
C MET A 584 -6.22 -1.22 -18.44
N VAL A 585 -7.41 -1.65 -18.03
CA VAL A 585 -7.60 -2.50 -16.84
C VAL A 585 -7.01 -3.89 -17.07
N ILE A 586 -7.21 -4.50 -18.25
CA ILE A 586 -6.58 -5.78 -18.59
C ILE A 586 -5.06 -5.68 -18.50
N SER A 587 -4.47 -4.61 -19.06
CA SER A 587 -3.02 -4.38 -18.96
C SER A 587 -2.56 -4.25 -17.50
N SER A 588 -3.30 -3.49 -16.69
CA SER A 588 -3.03 -3.31 -15.26
C SER A 588 -3.10 -4.62 -14.47
N ILE A 589 -4.05 -5.50 -14.80
CA ILE A 589 -4.17 -6.85 -14.20
C ILE A 589 -2.95 -7.70 -14.55
N VAL A 590 -2.51 -7.69 -15.81
CA VAL A 590 -1.33 -8.45 -16.23
C VAL A 590 -0.09 -7.95 -15.47
N GLU A 591 0.11 -6.65 -15.36
CA GLU A 591 1.22 -6.07 -14.59
C GLU A 591 1.16 -6.41 -13.10
N ALA A 592 -0.02 -6.29 -12.49
CA ALA A 592 -0.22 -6.66 -11.09
C ALA A 592 0.00 -8.16 -10.85
N SER A 593 -0.33 -9.02 -11.82
CA SER A 593 -0.08 -10.48 -11.71
C SER A 593 1.41 -10.81 -11.66
N VAL A 594 2.23 -10.10 -12.45
CA VAL A 594 3.71 -10.22 -12.40
C VAL A 594 4.23 -9.69 -11.06
N SER A 595 3.70 -8.56 -10.60
CA SER A 595 4.03 -7.94 -9.32
C SER A 595 3.70 -8.87 -8.14
N LEU A 596 2.55 -9.53 -8.19
CA LEU A 596 2.10 -10.53 -7.21
C LEU A 596 3.04 -11.74 -7.17
N LYS A 597 3.48 -12.22 -8.34
CA LYS A 597 4.44 -13.33 -8.42
C LYS A 597 5.77 -12.95 -7.77
N ARG A 598 6.31 -11.77 -8.08
CA ARG A 598 7.58 -11.28 -7.49
C ARG A 598 7.47 -11.10 -5.97
N LEU A 599 6.40 -10.46 -5.50
CA LEU A 599 6.15 -10.27 -4.08
C LEU A 599 6.02 -11.62 -3.34
N ARG A 600 5.31 -12.58 -3.93
CA ARG A 600 5.19 -13.93 -3.37
C ARG A 600 6.55 -14.61 -3.22
N VAL A 601 7.37 -14.59 -4.28
CA VAL A 601 8.73 -15.17 -4.25
C VAL A 601 9.55 -14.49 -3.15
N PHE A 602 9.52 -13.16 -3.09
CA PHE A 602 10.22 -12.40 -2.07
C PHE A 602 9.83 -12.79 -0.64
N LEU A 603 8.53 -12.87 -0.35
CA LEU A 603 8.01 -13.24 0.97
C LEU A 603 8.23 -14.71 1.35
N SER A 604 8.39 -15.59 0.35
CA SER A 604 8.67 -17.00 0.54
C SER A 604 10.14 -17.35 0.75
N HIS A 605 11.06 -16.38 0.65
CA HIS A 605 12.47 -16.64 0.96
C HIS A 605 12.65 -17.14 2.39
N GLU A 606 13.73 -17.87 2.59
CA GLU A 606 14.11 -18.36 3.91
C GLU A 606 14.47 -17.20 4.84
N GLU A 607 14.20 -17.42 6.12
CA GLU A 607 14.44 -16.47 7.21
C GLU A 607 15.61 -17.00 8.04
N LEU A 608 16.42 -16.09 8.58
CA LEU A 608 17.45 -16.42 9.56
C LEU A 608 16.78 -16.97 10.82
N ASP A 609 17.31 -18.05 11.36
CA ASP A 609 16.80 -18.65 12.59
C ASP A 609 17.38 -17.90 13.80
N PRO A 610 16.57 -17.14 14.56
CA PRO A 610 17.04 -16.41 15.73
C PRO A 610 17.56 -17.33 16.85
N ASP A 611 17.14 -18.60 16.87
CA ASP A 611 17.54 -19.59 17.86
C ASP A 611 18.88 -20.26 17.52
N SER A 612 19.51 -19.89 16.40
CA SER A 612 20.84 -20.39 16.01
C SER A 612 21.91 -20.11 17.07
N ILE A 613 21.77 -18.98 17.78
CA ILE A 613 22.68 -18.50 18.82
C ILE A 613 21.91 -18.28 20.10
N ILE A 614 22.37 -18.89 21.18
CA ILE A 614 21.74 -18.71 22.48
C ILE A 614 22.24 -17.38 23.06
N ARG A 615 21.35 -16.40 23.12
CA ARG A 615 21.60 -15.08 23.73
C ARG A 615 20.88 -15.02 25.08
N GLY A 616 21.63 -14.90 26.18
CA GLY A 616 21.04 -14.80 27.51
C GLY A 616 22.03 -14.96 28.67
N SER A 617 21.54 -14.79 29.90
CA SER A 617 22.28 -15.07 31.13
C SER A 617 22.26 -16.57 31.42
N ILE A 618 23.01 -17.35 30.63
CA ILE A 618 23.25 -18.75 30.98
C ILE A 618 24.20 -18.75 32.17
N THR A 619 23.71 -19.13 33.35
CA THR A 619 24.48 -19.21 34.60
C THR A 619 25.54 -20.31 34.60
N GLU A 620 25.51 -21.21 33.61
CA GLU A 620 26.34 -22.42 33.52
C GLU A 620 27.45 -22.35 32.45
N ALA A 621 27.62 -21.24 31.74
CA ALA A 621 28.67 -21.10 30.72
C ALA A 621 29.94 -20.47 31.32
N GLU A 622 31.05 -21.21 31.34
CA GLU A 622 32.40 -20.74 31.70
C GLU A 622 32.99 -19.83 30.60
N GLY A 623 32.36 -18.69 30.31
CA GLY A 623 32.85 -17.74 29.31
C GLY A 623 31.79 -16.76 28.81
N CYS A 624 32.26 -15.67 28.21
CA CYS A 624 31.40 -14.66 27.59
C CYS A 624 30.97 -15.07 26.17
N ILE A 625 31.87 -15.72 25.42
CA ILE A 625 31.58 -16.34 24.11
C ILE A 625 32.06 -17.80 24.18
N VAL A 626 31.16 -18.75 23.91
CA VAL A 626 31.47 -20.18 23.89
C VAL A 626 31.03 -20.77 22.56
N VAL A 627 31.97 -21.33 21.81
CA VAL A 627 31.73 -22.01 20.53
C VAL A 627 32.28 -23.42 20.62
N LYS A 628 31.41 -24.42 20.43
CA LYS A 628 31.76 -25.85 20.48
C LYS A 628 31.29 -26.59 19.23
N ASN A 629 32.24 -27.22 18.53
CA ASN A 629 32.07 -28.00 17.29
C ASN A 629 31.11 -27.33 16.30
N ALA A 630 31.27 -26.02 16.11
CA ALA A 630 30.34 -25.24 15.31
C ALA A 630 30.79 -25.15 13.85
N THR A 631 29.88 -25.50 12.95
CA THR A 631 30.11 -25.47 11.50
C THR A 631 29.11 -24.54 10.85
N PHE A 632 29.60 -23.58 10.06
CA PHE A 632 28.78 -22.52 9.46
C PHE A 632 28.95 -22.45 7.94
N SER A 633 27.86 -22.10 7.27
CA SER A 633 27.86 -21.79 5.84
C SER A 633 27.07 -20.52 5.55
N TRP A 634 27.41 -19.86 4.44
CA TRP A 634 26.66 -18.69 3.94
C TRP A 634 25.33 -19.08 3.25
N SER A 635 25.17 -20.36 2.93
CA SER A 635 24.02 -20.92 2.23
C SER A 635 23.83 -22.37 2.65
N LYS A 636 22.59 -22.86 2.61
CA LYS A 636 22.31 -24.26 2.96
C LYS A 636 22.98 -25.28 2.02
N ASN A 637 23.24 -24.90 0.77
CA ASN A 637 23.76 -25.82 -0.25
C ASN A 637 25.26 -25.65 -0.49
N ASP A 638 25.85 -24.55 -0.02
CA ASP A 638 27.27 -24.27 -0.23
C ASP A 638 28.11 -25.02 0.81
N PRO A 639 29.35 -25.41 0.45
CA PRO A 639 30.26 -26.02 1.40
C PRO A 639 30.49 -25.09 2.59
N PRO A 640 30.66 -25.65 3.81
CA PRO A 640 30.89 -24.85 5.00
C PRO A 640 32.14 -23.98 4.84
N SER A 641 32.01 -22.71 5.21
CA SER A 641 33.11 -21.74 5.18
C SER A 641 33.89 -21.72 6.50
N LEU A 642 33.28 -22.23 7.57
CA LEU A 642 33.89 -22.41 8.88
C LEU A 642 33.60 -23.83 9.34
N ASN A 643 34.64 -24.59 9.65
CA ASN A 643 34.54 -26.01 10.00
C ASN A 643 34.96 -26.25 11.45
N SER A 644 34.11 -26.96 12.20
CA SER A 644 34.44 -27.50 13.52
C SER A 644 35.13 -26.50 14.46
N ILE A 645 34.61 -25.26 14.49
CA ILE A 645 35.19 -24.16 15.27
C ILE A 645 34.99 -24.44 16.76
N ASN A 646 36.08 -24.32 17.53
CA ASN A 646 36.10 -24.57 18.97
C ASN A 646 36.95 -23.51 19.68
N PHE A 647 36.32 -22.63 20.47
CA PHE A 647 37.03 -21.69 21.34
C PHE A 647 36.12 -21.12 22.43
N THR A 648 36.73 -20.58 23.48
CA THR A 648 36.02 -19.92 24.58
C THR A 648 36.73 -18.62 24.94
N VAL A 649 35.97 -17.53 25.08
CA VAL A 649 36.47 -16.19 25.43
C VAL A 649 36.05 -15.84 26.85
N PRO A 650 37.00 -15.62 27.79
CA PRO A 650 36.71 -15.14 29.14
C PRO A 650 36.02 -13.77 29.15
N GLU A 651 35.35 -13.43 30.26
CA GLU A 651 34.72 -12.12 30.42
C GLU A 651 35.76 -11.02 30.62
N GLY A 652 35.62 -9.89 29.91
CA GLY A 652 36.50 -8.72 30.06
C GLY A 652 37.85 -8.80 29.31
N SER A 653 38.12 -9.90 28.60
CA SER A 653 39.37 -10.09 27.87
C SER A 653 39.39 -9.36 26.51
N LEU A 654 40.61 -9.10 26.03
CA LEU A 654 40.91 -8.59 24.70
C LEU A 654 41.52 -9.71 23.84
N VAL A 655 40.74 -10.21 22.90
CA VAL A 655 41.11 -11.31 22.00
C VAL A 655 41.38 -10.79 20.60
N ALA A 656 42.50 -11.19 19.99
CA ALA A 656 42.79 -10.91 18.59
C ALA A 656 42.50 -12.13 17.70
N VAL A 657 42.04 -11.89 16.48
CA VAL A 657 41.87 -12.91 15.44
C VAL A 657 42.74 -12.53 14.25
N VAL A 658 43.69 -13.40 13.92
CA VAL A 658 44.69 -13.21 12.85
C VAL A 658 44.67 -14.37 11.87
N GLY A 659 45.23 -14.16 10.68
CA GLY A 659 45.30 -15.17 9.63
C GLY A 659 45.36 -14.56 8.23
N GLN A 660 45.66 -15.39 7.23
CA GLN A 660 45.78 -14.94 5.84
C GLN A 660 44.49 -14.31 5.30
N VAL A 661 44.60 -13.48 4.25
CA VAL A 661 43.43 -12.88 3.60
C VAL A 661 42.53 -14.00 3.05
N GLY A 662 41.23 -13.95 3.35
CA GLY A 662 40.27 -14.97 2.89
C GLY A 662 40.10 -16.20 3.78
N CYS A 663 40.83 -16.33 4.91
CA CYS A 663 40.71 -17.51 5.79
C CYS A 663 39.45 -17.59 6.68
N GLY A 664 38.47 -16.70 6.49
CA GLY A 664 37.19 -16.75 7.22
C GLY A 664 37.05 -15.86 8.48
N LYS A 665 37.98 -14.92 8.73
CA LYS A 665 37.93 -14.03 9.92
C LYS A 665 36.63 -13.23 10.06
N SER A 666 36.23 -12.50 9.02
CA SER A 666 34.96 -11.75 9.04
C SER A 666 33.74 -12.67 9.04
N SER A 667 33.86 -13.88 8.48
CA SER A 667 32.84 -14.94 8.59
C SER A 667 32.66 -15.37 10.05
N LEU A 668 33.73 -15.50 10.82
CA LEU A 668 33.65 -15.84 12.26
C LEU A 668 32.84 -14.79 13.03
N LEU A 669 33.09 -13.50 12.80
CA LEU A 669 32.29 -12.43 13.42
C LEU A 669 30.82 -12.50 12.98
N SER A 670 30.56 -12.75 11.70
CA SER A 670 29.21 -12.90 11.16
C SER A 670 28.47 -14.11 11.75
N ALA A 671 29.20 -15.20 12.01
CA ALA A 671 28.68 -16.39 12.67
C ALA A 671 28.32 -16.11 14.13
N LEU A 672 29.10 -15.30 14.86
CA LEU A 672 28.75 -14.86 16.23
C LEU A 672 27.57 -13.88 16.29
N LEU A 673 27.32 -13.16 15.19
CA LEU A 673 26.16 -12.27 15.06
C LEU A 673 24.87 -13.01 14.68
N GLY A 674 24.95 -14.24 14.19
CA GLY A 674 23.79 -15.02 13.73
C GLY A 674 23.38 -14.72 12.29
N GLU A 675 24.31 -14.17 11.50
CA GLU A 675 24.10 -13.83 10.09
C GLU A 675 24.46 -14.99 9.14
N MET A 676 25.01 -16.08 9.66
CA MET A 676 25.35 -17.30 8.93
C MET A 676 24.47 -18.48 9.36
N ASP A 677 24.22 -19.42 8.44
CA ASP A 677 23.48 -20.63 8.74
C ASP A 677 24.37 -21.60 9.53
N LYS A 678 23.99 -21.89 10.77
CA LYS A 678 24.63 -22.91 11.61
C LYS A 678 24.14 -24.30 11.19
N LYS A 679 25.06 -25.17 10.78
CA LYS A 679 24.75 -26.57 10.44
C LYS A 679 24.75 -27.45 11.68
N GLU A 680 25.80 -27.34 12.47
CA GLU A 680 26.07 -28.17 13.63
C GLU A 680 26.73 -27.33 14.73
N GLY A 681 26.69 -27.83 15.96
CA GLY A 681 27.39 -27.24 17.09
C GLY A 681 26.59 -26.26 17.94
N TYR A 682 27.28 -25.73 18.95
CA TYR A 682 26.71 -24.97 20.05
C TYR A 682 27.42 -23.62 20.17
N VAL A 683 26.64 -22.53 20.21
CA VAL A 683 27.14 -21.14 20.22
C VAL A 683 26.37 -20.35 21.26
N VAL A 684 27.10 -19.75 22.20
CA VAL A 684 26.57 -18.89 23.26
C VAL A 684 27.30 -17.56 23.24
N VAL A 685 26.53 -16.48 23.31
CA VAL A 685 27.04 -15.11 23.50
C VAL A 685 26.29 -14.46 24.65
N LYS A 686 27.02 -14.07 25.71
CA LYS A 686 26.47 -13.49 26.93
C LYS A 686 26.41 -11.96 26.83
N GLY A 687 25.21 -11.40 26.92
CA GLY A 687 24.97 -9.96 26.97
C GLY A 687 24.72 -9.30 25.61
N SER A 688 24.79 -7.97 25.60
CA SER A 688 24.59 -7.14 24.40
C SER A 688 25.85 -7.09 23.52
N VAL A 689 25.68 -7.05 22.19
CA VAL A 689 26.79 -7.06 21.22
C VAL A 689 26.85 -5.74 20.46
N ALA A 690 28.03 -5.13 20.37
CA ALA A 690 28.35 -4.03 19.46
C ALA A 690 29.25 -4.54 18.34
N TYR A 691 28.93 -4.18 17.09
CA TYR A 691 29.68 -4.59 15.90
C TYR A 691 30.17 -3.38 15.12
N VAL A 692 31.44 -3.40 14.72
CA VAL A 692 32.04 -2.44 13.79
C VAL A 692 32.45 -3.19 12.53
N PRO A 693 31.74 -3.01 11.40
CA PRO A 693 32.06 -3.67 10.15
C PRO A 693 33.33 -3.11 9.50
N GLN A 694 33.98 -3.93 8.66
CA GLN A 694 35.13 -3.52 7.87
C GLN A 694 34.80 -2.34 6.95
N GLN A 695 33.64 -2.37 6.29
CA GLN A 695 33.09 -1.22 5.57
C GLN A 695 32.15 -0.42 6.46
N ALA A 696 32.60 0.75 6.93
CA ALA A 696 31.78 1.63 7.75
C ALA A 696 30.49 2.06 7.05
N TRP A 697 29.37 1.88 7.77
CA TRP A 697 28.05 2.30 7.33
C TRP A 697 27.56 3.52 8.11
N VAL A 698 27.17 4.59 7.42
CA VAL A 698 26.73 5.85 8.04
C VAL A 698 25.34 6.21 7.51
N GLN A 699 24.43 6.57 8.42
CA GLN A 699 23.07 7.00 8.09
C GLN A 699 23.06 8.41 7.53
N ASN A 700 22.07 8.69 6.67
CA ASN A 700 21.81 10.05 6.19
C ASN A 700 21.11 10.87 7.29
N ALA A 701 21.90 11.33 8.25
CA ALA A 701 21.51 12.14 9.40
C ALA A 701 22.67 13.04 9.82
N THR A 702 22.53 13.77 10.93
CA THR A 702 23.64 14.52 11.52
C THR A 702 24.74 13.58 12.02
N LEU A 703 25.96 14.10 12.21
CA LEU A 703 27.05 13.33 12.80
C LEU A 703 26.70 12.89 14.24
N GLU A 704 26.07 13.78 15.00
CA GLU A 704 25.54 13.51 16.34
C GLU A 704 24.58 12.31 16.35
N ASP A 705 23.54 12.33 15.51
CA ASP A 705 22.55 11.26 15.43
C ASP A 705 23.17 9.92 15.03
N ASN A 706 24.20 9.95 14.17
CA ASN A 706 24.93 8.76 13.78
C ASN A 706 25.69 8.11 14.95
N ILE A 707 26.25 8.92 15.86
CA ILE A 707 26.99 8.43 17.03
C ILE A 707 26.03 7.97 18.14
N ILE A 708 24.97 8.73 18.40
CA ILE A 708 23.97 8.42 19.44
C ILE A 708 23.11 7.22 19.05
N PHE A 709 22.76 7.12 17.76
CA PHE A 709 22.06 5.99 17.16
C PHE A 709 20.75 5.61 17.88
N GLY A 710 19.93 6.61 18.20
CA GLY A 710 18.62 6.44 18.85
C GLY A 710 18.67 6.22 20.37
N ARG A 711 19.85 6.33 21.00
CA ARG A 711 19.98 6.39 22.48
C ARG A 711 19.70 7.81 23.00
N GLU A 712 19.57 7.95 24.31
CA GLU A 712 19.49 9.27 24.94
C GLU A 712 20.86 9.95 24.96
N MET A 713 20.90 11.27 24.73
CA MET A 713 22.12 12.07 24.74
C MET A 713 22.66 12.23 26.17
N ASN A 714 23.80 11.59 26.46
CA ASN A 714 24.63 11.89 27.63
C ASN A 714 25.88 12.68 27.21
N GLU A 715 25.89 13.98 27.48
CA GLU A 715 26.98 14.89 27.08
C GLU A 715 28.36 14.44 27.58
N SER A 716 28.45 13.98 28.83
CA SER A 716 29.73 13.57 29.44
C SER A 716 30.32 12.32 28.79
N ARG A 717 29.46 11.40 28.35
CA ARG A 717 29.89 10.20 27.61
C ARG A 717 30.22 10.58 26.17
N TYR A 718 29.38 11.39 25.55
CA TYR A 718 29.54 11.81 24.15
C TYR A 718 30.89 12.51 23.93
N LYS A 719 31.22 13.51 24.76
CA LYS A 719 32.51 14.22 24.71
C LYS A 719 33.71 13.29 24.90
N ARG A 720 33.64 12.38 25.89
CA ARG A 720 34.69 11.39 26.13
C ARG A 720 34.89 10.43 24.95
N VAL A 721 33.81 9.99 24.30
CA VAL A 721 33.89 9.11 23.13
C VAL A 721 34.49 9.83 21.93
N ILE A 722 34.07 11.07 21.66
CA ILE A 722 34.63 11.88 20.56
C ILE A 722 36.13 12.09 20.73
N GLU A 723 36.56 12.44 21.93
CA GLU A 723 37.97 12.66 22.26
C GLU A 723 38.78 11.35 22.12
N ALA A 724 38.27 10.24 22.66
CA ALA A 724 38.95 8.95 22.59
C ALA A 724 39.02 8.39 21.17
N CYS A 725 38.04 8.68 20.31
CA CYS A 725 38.04 8.30 18.89
C CYS A 725 38.79 9.31 18.00
N ALA A 726 39.42 10.35 18.56
CA ALA A 726 40.13 11.40 17.83
C ALA A 726 39.27 12.10 16.76
N LEU A 727 37.99 12.35 17.05
CA LEU A 727 37.05 12.99 16.12
C LEU A 727 37.00 14.52 16.24
N LEU A 728 37.59 15.11 17.29
CA LEU A 728 37.58 16.57 17.51
C LEU A 728 38.08 17.37 16.29
N PRO A 729 39.24 17.04 15.68
CA PRO A 729 39.73 17.79 14.53
C PRO A 729 38.83 17.65 13.30
N ASP A 730 38.18 16.49 13.14
CA ASP A 730 37.25 16.28 12.03
C ASP A 730 35.99 17.11 12.21
N ILE A 731 35.49 17.25 13.44
CA ILE A 731 34.31 18.04 13.77
C ILE A 731 34.56 19.53 13.54
N GLU A 732 35.74 20.04 13.93
CA GLU A 732 36.09 21.46 13.74
C GLU A 732 36.14 21.89 12.26
N ILE A 733 36.47 20.96 11.35
CA ILE A 733 36.52 21.22 9.91
C ILE A 733 35.12 21.26 9.29
N LEU A 734 34.12 20.66 9.93
CA LEU A 734 32.76 20.59 9.38
C LEU A 734 32.03 21.94 9.53
N PRO A 735 31.25 22.39 8.51
CA PRO A 735 30.62 23.72 8.52
C PRO A 735 29.69 24.01 9.70
N MET A 736 29.01 22.99 10.25
CA MET A 736 28.13 23.10 11.41
C MET A 736 28.58 22.19 12.57
N GLY A 737 29.85 21.82 12.62
CA GLY A 737 30.37 20.89 13.62
C GLY A 737 29.66 19.53 13.58
N ASP A 738 29.28 19.03 14.75
CA ASP A 738 28.58 17.75 14.96
C ASP A 738 27.13 17.72 14.45
N LYS A 739 26.52 18.89 14.23
CA LYS A 739 25.19 19.03 13.63
C LYS A 739 25.20 18.99 12.09
N THR A 740 26.37 18.82 11.48
CA THR A 740 26.50 18.73 10.03
C THR A 740 25.83 17.46 9.49
N GLU A 741 25.01 17.61 8.45
CA GLU A 741 24.45 16.48 7.71
C GLU A 741 25.52 15.76 6.90
N ILE A 742 25.70 14.47 7.14
CA ILE A 742 26.79 13.67 6.56
C ILE A 742 26.45 13.13 5.16
N GLY A 743 25.17 13.08 4.80
CA GLY A 743 24.69 12.61 3.50
C GLY A 743 24.59 11.08 3.40
N GLU A 744 23.99 10.57 2.32
CA GLU A 744 23.84 9.13 2.08
C GLU A 744 25.20 8.42 2.02
N LYS A 745 25.40 7.35 2.81
CA LYS A 745 26.68 6.63 2.95
C LYS A 745 27.87 7.53 3.34
N GLY A 746 27.59 8.70 3.91
CA GLY A 746 28.58 9.69 4.33
C GLY A 746 29.48 10.20 3.22
N VAL A 747 28.91 10.64 2.10
CA VAL A 747 29.68 11.24 0.98
C VAL A 747 30.61 12.37 1.44
N ASN A 748 30.26 13.07 2.52
CA ASN A 748 31.03 14.19 3.06
C ASN A 748 32.27 13.77 3.87
N LEU A 749 32.46 12.46 4.15
CA LEU A 749 33.53 11.96 5.00
C LEU A 749 34.56 11.11 4.22
N SER A 750 35.83 11.18 4.63
CA SER A 750 36.88 10.27 4.16
C SER A 750 36.70 8.85 4.71
N GLY A 751 37.38 7.85 4.14
CA GLY A 751 37.31 6.46 4.61
C GLY A 751 37.65 6.30 6.10
N GLY A 752 38.76 6.88 6.54
CA GLY A 752 39.18 6.87 7.95
C GLY A 752 38.23 7.61 8.88
N GLN A 753 37.61 8.70 8.43
CA GLN A 753 36.56 9.40 9.19
C GLN A 753 35.33 8.52 9.37
N LYS A 754 34.85 7.85 8.31
CA LYS A 754 33.70 6.93 8.41
C LYS A 754 33.97 5.80 9.40
N GLN A 755 35.18 5.23 9.37
CA GLN A 755 35.59 4.17 10.30
C GLN A 755 35.55 4.65 11.75
N ARG A 756 36.08 5.85 12.03
CA ARG A 756 36.05 6.46 13.37
C ARG A 756 34.65 6.78 13.86
N VAL A 757 33.76 7.26 12.99
CA VAL A 757 32.34 7.48 13.32
C VAL A 757 31.64 6.16 13.65
N SER A 758 31.90 5.11 12.87
CA SER A 758 31.34 3.78 13.11
C SER A 758 31.82 3.20 14.44
N LEU A 759 33.10 3.40 14.77
CA LEU A 759 33.68 3.02 16.05
C LEU A 759 33.07 3.82 17.22
N ALA A 760 32.98 5.15 17.10
CA ALA A 760 32.40 6.01 18.13
C ALA A 760 30.97 5.59 18.48
N ARG A 761 30.15 5.26 17.48
CA ARG A 761 28.80 4.70 17.67
C ARG A 761 28.80 3.41 18.49
N ALA A 762 29.69 2.47 18.17
CA ALA A 762 29.81 1.21 18.91
C ALA A 762 30.20 1.46 20.38
N VAL A 763 31.18 2.33 20.61
CA VAL A 763 31.66 2.67 21.96
C VAL A 763 30.57 3.38 22.77
N TYR A 764 29.83 4.31 22.16
CA TYR A 764 28.77 5.08 22.83
C TYR A 764 27.62 4.19 23.33
N CYS A 765 27.26 3.15 22.56
CA CYS A 765 26.20 2.20 22.89
C CYS A 765 26.46 1.43 24.21
N ASN A 766 27.73 1.32 24.64
CA ASN A 766 28.15 0.66 25.89
C ASN A 766 27.62 -0.78 26.03
N ALA A 767 27.93 -1.62 25.03
CA ALA A 767 27.56 -3.04 25.01
C ALA A 767 28.46 -3.88 25.94
N ASP A 768 28.17 -5.18 26.05
CA ASP A 768 28.95 -6.13 26.85
C ASP A 768 30.07 -6.80 26.05
N VAL A 769 29.78 -7.08 24.78
CA VAL A 769 30.69 -7.70 23.81
C VAL A 769 30.92 -6.74 22.64
N TYR A 770 32.19 -6.56 22.27
CA TYR A 770 32.60 -5.74 21.12
C TYR A 770 33.26 -6.61 20.06
N LEU A 771 32.70 -6.60 18.85
CA LEU A 771 33.24 -7.29 17.68
C LEU A 771 33.76 -6.24 16.69
N PHE A 772 35.07 -6.21 16.48
CA PHE A 772 35.75 -5.26 15.62
C PHE A 772 36.32 -5.96 14.38
N ASP A 773 35.80 -5.61 13.21
CA ASP A 773 36.25 -6.14 11.92
C ASP A 773 37.20 -5.12 11.27
N ASP A 774 38.48 -5.22 11.61
CA ASP A 774 39.57 -4.37 11.11
C ASP A 774 39.31 -2.84 11.14
N PRO A 775 38.98 -2.27 12.32
CA PRO A 775 38.60 -0.86 12.46
C PRO A 775 39.76 0.12 12.24
N LEU A 776 41.01 -0.37 12.16
CA LEU A 776 42.21 0.47 12.07
C LEU A 776 42.84 0.51 10.66
N SER A 777 42.27 -0.21 9.69
CA SER A 777 42.85 -0.34 8.34
C SER A 777 42.86 0.96 7.52
N ALA A 778 41.84 1.80 7.69
CA ALA A 778 41.66 3.03 6.92
C ALA A 778 42.14 4.30 7.64
N VAL A 779 42.79 4.17 8.81
CA VAL A 779 43.28 5.29 9.61
C VAL A 779 44.81 5.31 9.65
N ASP A 780 45.38 6.50 9.70
CA ASP A 780 46.83 6.68 9.80
C ASP A 780 47.38 6.05 11.08
N ALA A 781 48.62 5.55 11.05
CA ALA A 781 49.23 4.83 12.18
C ALA A 781 49.19 5.60 13.51
N HIS A 782 49.39 6.93 13.48
CA HIS A 782 49.30 7.78 14.68
C HIS A 782 47.88 7.82 15.27
N VAL A 783 46.87 7.99 14.42
CA VAL A 783 45.46 7.98 14.83
C VAL A 783 45.05 6.59 15.31
N GLY A 784 45.51 5.53 14.62
CA GLY A 784 45.32 4.15 15.01
C GLY A 784 45.87 3.85 16.39
N LYS A 785 47.08 4.34 16.71
CA LYS A 785 47.68 4.20 18.04
C LYS A 785 46.87 4.92 19.12
N HIS A 786 46.41 6.14 18.86
CA HIS A 786 45.55 6.89 19.81
C HIS A 786 44.25 6.12 20.10
N ILE A 787 43.56 5.65 19.05
CA ILE A 787 42.34 4.86 19.19
C ILE A 787 42.61 3.57 19.96
N PHE A 788 43.71 2.90 19.66
CA PHE A 788 44.09 1.68 20.36
C PHE A 788 44.30 1.93 21.85
N GLU A 789 45.08 2.93 22.23
CA GLU A 789 45.39 3.23 23.64
C GLU A 789 44.19 3.76 24.42
N LYS A 790 43.35 4.60 23.79
CA LYS A 790 42.23 5.29 24.46
C LYS A 790 40.91 4.53 24.40
N VAL A 791 40.72 3.62 23.45
CA VAL A 791 39.45 2.89 23.26
C VAL A 791 39.62 1.39 23.46
N ILE A 792 40.42 0.74 22.62
CA ILE A 792 40.40 -0.72 22.44
C ILE A 792 41.26 -1.44 23.49
N GLY A 793 42.47 -0.95 23.71
CA GLY A 793 43.51 -1.57 24.52
C GLY A 793 43.23 -1.58 26.03
N PRO A 794 44.17 -2.08 26.84
CA PRO A 794 43.96 -2.31 28.28
C PRO A 794 43.76 -1.02 29.09
N LYS A 795 44.25 0.12 28.58
CA LYS A 795 44.07 1.46 29.20
C LYS A 795 42.85 2.21 28.65
N GLY A 796 42.14 1.64 27.69
CA GLY A 796 41.06 2.31 27.00
C GLY A 796 39.73 2.32 27.77
N ILE A 797 38.75 3.02 27.20
CA ILE A 797 37.38 3.10 27.74
C ILE A 797 36.74 1.72 27.88
N LEU A 798 37.08 0.77 27.00
CA LEU A 798 36.49 -0.57 26.95
C LEU A 798 37.22 -1.61 27.83
N LYS A 799 38.14 -1.19 28.72
CA LYS A 799 39.00 -2.09 29.50
C LYS A 799 38.32 -3.21 30.27
N ASN A 800 37.08 -3.01 30.72
CA ASN A 800 36.31 -4.00 31.49
C ASN A 800 35.32 -4.81 30.63
N LYS A 801 35.33 -4.63 29.31
CA LYS A 801 34.40 -5.24 28.36
C LYS A 801 35.11 -6.31 27.53
N THR A 802 34.35 -7.32 27.11
CA THR A 802 34.88 -8.37 26.22
C THR A 802 35.05 -7.81 24.82
N ARG A 803 36.23 -7.95 24.23
CA ARG A 803 36.57 -7.37 22.93
C ARG A 803 37.22 -8.42 22.04
N VAL A 804 36.68 -8.60 20.84
CA VAL A 804 37.24 -9.44 19.78
C VAL A 804 37.66 -8.53 18.63
N LEU A 805 38.96 -8.47 18.37
CA LEU A 805 39.57 -7.63 17.33
C LEU A 805 40.12 -8.51 16.21
N VAL A 806 39.46 -8.49 15.06
CA VAL A 806 40.06 -8.95 13.81
C VAL A 806 40.95 -7.82 13.30
N THR A 807 42.24 -8.09 13.10
CA THR A 807 43.15 -7.09 12.55
C THR A 807 44.29 -7.72 11.75
N HIS A 808 44.74 -6.99 10.74
CA HIS A 808 45.99 -7.28 10.03
C HIS A 808 47.19 -6.54 10.64
N ALA A 809 46.98 -5.62 11.58
CA ALA A 809 48.04 -4.83 12.19
C ALA A 809 48.75 -5.61 13.30
N ILE A 810 49.99 -6.02 13.01
CA ILE A 810 50.80 -6.87 13.89
C ILE A 810 51.27 -6.14 15.16
N ASN A 811 51.43 -4.81 15.07
CA ASN A 811 51.98 -3.95 16.12
C ASN A 811 51.22 -4.03 17.46
N TYR A 812 49.94 -4.42 17.44
CA TYR A 812 49.09 -4.47 18.63
C TYR A 812 48.96 -5.87 19.24
N LEU A 813 49.39 -6.92 18.53
CA LEU A 813 49.23 -8.31 18.97
C LEU A 813 49.90 -8.63 20.32
N PRO A 814 51.07 -8.07 20.68
CA PRO A 814 51.68 -8.32 21.99
C PRO A 814 50.86 -7.79 23.18
N GLN A 815 49.90 -6.90 22.96
CA GLN A 815 49.06 -6.31 24.02
C GLN A 815 47.72 -7.05 24.20
N MET A 816 47.50 -8.15 23.47
CA MET A 816 46.28 -8.96 23.51
C MET A 816 46.40 -10.02 24.61
N ASP A 817 45.30 -10.35 25.27
CA ASP A 817 45.27 -11.41 26.28
C ASP A 817 45.35 -12.80 25.62
N THR A 818 44.72 -12.96 24.46
CA THR A 818 44.69 -14.21 23.69
C THR A 818 44.64 -13.92 22.20
N ILE A 819 45.33 -14.72 21.40
CA ILE A 819 45.35 -14.62 19.94
C ILE A 819 44.80 -15.94 19.37
N LEU A 820 43.85 -15.81 18.44
CA LEU A 820 43.27 -16.89 17.66
C LEU A 820 43.82 -16.82 16.24
N VAL A 821 44.48 -17.89 15.79
CA VAL A 821 45.02 -18.00 14.43
C VAL A 821 44.06 -18.83 13.59
N MET A 822 43.59 -18.24 12.49
CA MET A 822 42.69 -18.91 11.54
C MET A 822 43.42 -19.24 10.24
N SER A 823 43.30 -20.49 9.79
CA SER A 823 43.73 -20.98 8.49
C SER A 823 42.61 -21.80 7.85
N ASP A 824 42.33 -21.56 6.56
CA ASP A 824 41.36 -22.34 5.77
C ASP A 824 39.97 -22.56 6.41
N GLY A 825 39.49 -21.59 7.19
CA GLY A 825 38.19 -21.68 7.86
C GLY A 825 38.19 -22.52 9.15
N GLU A 826 39.35 -22.87 9.68
CA GLU A 826 39.55 -23.57 10.95
C GLU A 826 40.43 -22.74 11.91
N ILE A 827 40.36 -23.03 13.21
CA ILE A 827 41.28 -22.44 14.20
C ILE A 827 42.48 -23.37 14.32
N SER A 828 43.65 -22.91 13.92
CA SER A 828 44.88 -23.70 14.00
C SER A 828 45.47 -23.70 15.41
N GLU A 829 45.62 -22.52 16.00
CA GLU A 829 46.28 -22.32 17.30
C GLU A 829 45.59 -21.21 18.10
N MET A 830 45.64 -21.32 19.43
CA MET A 830 45.14 -20.34 20.39
C MET A 830 46.09 -20.22 21.58
N GLY A 831 46.47 -19.01 21.95
CA GLY A 831 47.32 -18.77 23.11
C GLY A 831 47.72 -17.31 23.28
N SER A 832 48.57 -17.03 24.26
CA SER A 832 49.21 -15.72 24.39
C SER A 832 50.30 -15.52 23.34
N TYR A 833 50.67 -14.26 23.07
CA TYR A 833 51.71 -13.94 22.07
C TYR A 833 53.04 -14.68 22.31
N GLN A 834 53.46 -14.78 23.58
CA GLN A 834 54.72 -15.45 23.94
C GLN A 834 54.65 -16.98 23.82
N GLU A 835 53.47 -17.58 24.05
CA GLU A 835 53.27 -19.02 23.90
C GLU A 835 53.29 -19.42 22.42
N LEU A 836 52.55 -18.70 21.58
CA LEU A 836 52.48 -18.97 20.14
C LEU A 836 53.83 -18.74 19.44
N LEU A 837 54.60 -17.74 19.86
CA LEU A 837 55.94 -17.51 19.31
C LEU A 837 56.92 -18.63 19.65
N LYS A 838 56.77 -19.28 20.82
CA LYS A 838 57.61 -20.42 21.24
C LYS A 838 57.24 -21.72 20.55
N GLN A 839 55.98 -21.87 20.14
CA GLN A 839 55.47 -23.07 19.46
C GLN A 839 55.97 -23.18 18.00
N ASP A 840 56.50 -22.08 17.42
CA ASP A 840 57.01 -21.98 16.04
C ASP A 840 56.04 -22.55 14.98
N GLY A 841 54.74 -22.40 15.24
CA GLY A 841 53.67 -22.91 14.40
C GLY A 841 53.17 -21.89 13.37
N ALA A 842 51.89 -22.00 12.98
CA ALA A 842 51.27 -21.18 11.94
C ALA A 842 51.32 -19.67 12.26
N PHE A 843 51.32 -19.30 13.55
CA PHE A 843 51.47 -17.92 13.98
C PHE A 843 52.85 -17.33 13.66
N ALA A 844 53.91 -18.09 13.96
CA ALA A 844 55.29 -17.64 13.74
C ALA A 844 55.61 -17.52 12.24
N GLU A 845 55.07 -18.44 11.43
CA GLU A 845 55.12 -18.35 9.97
C GLU A 845 54.41 -17.10 9.46
N PHE A 846 53.18 -16.83 9.92
CA PHE A 846 52.43 -15.62 9.58
C PHE A 846 53.22 -14.33 9.88
N LEU A 847 53.89 -14.25 11.03
CA LEU A 847 54.73 -13.11 11.39
C LEU A 847 55.94 -12.96 10.45
N ARG A 848 56.62 -14.05 10.09
CA ARG A 848 57.76 -14.03 9.15
C ARG A 848 57.33 -13.57 7.76
N THR A 849 56.19 -14.06 7.27
CA THR A 849 55.67 -13.66 5.94
C THR A 849 55.36 -12.17 5.89
N TYR A 850 54.76 -11.61 6.94
CA TYR A 850 54.46 -10.19 7.00
C TYR A 850 55.70 -9.31 7.25
N ALA A 851 56.65 -9.75 8.09
CA ALA A 851 57.90 -9.03 8.29
C ALA A 851 58.72 -8.92 6.98
N ASN A 852 58.72 -9.97 6.17
CA ASN A 852 59.36 -9.96 4.85
C ASN A 852 58.62 -9.04 3.85
N ALA A 853 57.29 -8.95 3.95
CA ALA A 853 56.48 -8.05 3.13
C ALA A 853 56.76 -6.57 3.46
N GLU A 854 56.85 -6.17 4.73
CA GLU A 854 57.20 -4.80 5.13
C GLU A 854 58.63 -4.41 4.70
N GLN A 855 59.61 -5.33 4.81
CA GLN A 855 60.99 -5.08 4.35
C GLN A 855 61.10 -4.91 2.82
N SER A 856 60.26 -5.58 2.04
CA SER A 856 60.20 -5.41 0.59
C SER A 856 59.63 -4.06 0.14
N VAL A 857 58.80 -3.43 0.97
CA VAL A 857 58.24 -2.09 0.72
C VAL A 857 59.24 -1.01 1.12
N GLU A 858 59.90 -1.14 2.27
CA GLU A 858 60.93 -0.17 2.71
C GLU A 858 62.17 -0.15 1.78
N SER A 859 62.56 -1.30 1.20
CA SER A 859 63.70 -1.35 0.27
C SER A 859 63.44 -0.71 -1.10
N SER A 860 62.19 -0.48 -1.48
CA SER A 860 61.82 0.27 -2.68
C SER A 860 61.84 1.80 -2.52
N ASP A 861 61.81 2.31 -1.29
CA ASP A 861 61.80 3.75 -1.00
C ASP A 861 63.21 4.35 -0.79
N THR A 862 64.25 3.52 -0.60
CA THR A 862 65.62 4.00 -0.34
C THR A 862 66.52 4.27 -1.56
N ASN A 863 66.07 4.02 -2.80
CA ASN A 863 66.86 4.29 -4.00
C ASN A 863 66.16 5.28 -4.96
N SER A 864 66.17 6.57 -4.62
CA SER A 864 66.03 7.63 -5.63
C SER A 864 66.80 8.90 -5.24
N PRO A 865 67.68 9.45 -6.11
CA PRO A 865 68.20 10.79 -5.93
C PRO A 865 67.19 11.83 -6.46
N SER A 866 67.17 12.97 -5.79
CA SER A 866 66.36 14.15 -6.07
C SER A 866 66.38 14.65 -7.53
N GLY A 867 65.20 14.94 -8.09
CA GLY A 867 65.05 15.75 -9.31
C GLY A 867 63.59 15.85 -9.79
N LYS A 868 63.02 17.06 -9.80
CA LYS A 868 61.63 17.37 -10.18
C LYS A 868 61.34 17.12 -11.67
N GLU A 869 60.21 16.49 -11.99
CA GLU A 869 59.10 17.04 -12.81
C GLU A 869 57.98 16.00 -12.97
N GLY A 870 56.74 16.39 -12.64
CA GLY A 870 55.60 15.47 -12.53
C GLY A 870 54.74 15.38 -13.80
N LYS A 871 54.33 14.16 -14.14
CA LYS A 871 53.11 13.87 -14.91
C LYS A 871 52.34 12.68 -14.30
N PRO A 872 51.00 12.71 -14.34
CA PRO A 872 50.13 11.78 -13.61
C PRO A 872 49.92 10.46 -14.34
N VAL A 873 49.77 9.40 -13.54
CA VAL A 873 49.63 7.99 -13.94
C VAL A 873 48.19 7.67 -14.30
N GLU A 874 48.02 7.13 -15.51
CA GLU A 874 46.90 6.32 -16.00
C GLU A 874 46.88 4.96 -15.29
N ASN A 875 45.69 4.44 -14.96
CA ASN A 875 45.49 3.00 -14.79
C ASN A 875 44.15 2.55 -15.41
N GLY A 876 44.29 2.00 -16.61
CA GLY A 876 43.73 0.76 -17.14
C GLY A 876 42.39 0.22 -16.65
N VAL A 877 41.42 0.17 -17.58
CA VAL A 877 40.38 -0.86 -17.65
C VAL A 877 40.50 -1.61 -18.99
N LEU A 878 40.78 -2.91 -18.87
CA LEU A 878 40.56 -4.04 -19.79
C LEU A 878 40.07 -3.73 -21.22
N GLY A 879 40.96 -3.97 -22.19
CA GLY A 879 40.64 -4.05 -23.61
C GLY A 879 40.14 -5.44 -24.00
N ASN A 880 38.98 -5.48 -24.68
CA ASN A 880 38.51 -6.62 -25.45
C ASN A 880 38.96 -6.44 -26.91
N GLU A 881 39.60 -7.46 -27.47
CA GLU A 881 40.03 -7.53 -28.87
C GLU A 881 38.85 -7.73 -29.84
N ALA A 882 38.86 -7.00 -30.95
CA ALA A 882 38.31 -7.43 -32.24
C ALA A 882 39.03 -6.68 -33.39
N PRO A 883 39.40 -7.35 -34.50
CA PRO A 883 40.32 -6.79 -35.49
C PRO A 883 39.59 -6.02 -36.59
N GLY A 884 40.03 -4.78 -36.84
CA GLY A 884 39.53 -3.92 -37.92
C GLY A 884 40.62 -3.65 -38.97
N LYS A 885 40.40 -4.21 -40.16
CA LYS A 885 41.19 -4.05 -41.40
C LYS A 885 41.43 -2.57 -41.77
N LEU A 886 42.67 -2.28 -42.15
CA LEU A 886 43.03 -1.17 -43.04
C LEU A 886 42.54 -1.45 -44.46
N MET A 887 41.87 -0.49 -45.09
CA MET A 887 42.14 -0.09 -46.48
C MET A 887 41.56 1.31 -46.77
N HIS A 888 42.40 2.11 -47.42
CA HIS A 888 42.15 3.41 -48.03
C HIS A 888 40.80 3.52 -48.75
N ARG A 889 40.04 4.60 -48.49
CA ARG A 889 40.06 5.86 -49.28
C ARG A 889 39.17 6.90 -48.64
#